data_AF-A0A316U3A1-F1
#
_entry.id   AF-A0A316U3A1-F1
#
_cell.length_a   1.000
_cell.length_b   1.000
_cell.length_c   1.000
_cell.angle_alpha   90.00
_cell.angle_beta   90.00
_cell.angle_gamma   90.00
#
_symmetry.space_group_name_H-M   'P 1'
#
loop_
_entity.id
_entity.type
_entity.pdbx_description
1 polymer ?
#
loop_
_entity_poly.entity_id
_entity_poly.type
_entity_poly.pdbx_seq_one_letter_code
_entity_poly.pdbx_strand_id
1 'polypeptide(L)'
;MTFRLLLSTVTTLFLLLLSTSSTAHAQQFQGATYNNSMPNVPGAEVAFWNILDTKGANTSLLTYNNLGTNNKRQSTSKVQKAVIFIHGLNQDPQTYMSNMLSALAVAKGTNSAVNSDTISIVCPSFSNGDGKNTAYPWTSGLAAGAGSTSSALVWQGSQWASGQVNQYPYKQTTVSSYAVLDQMLQYYDNAALFPNLKSIVVAGHSLGGQTVTRYAALGKSLGLRTPVRYWMGNPNSYLWFDTTRPVYRNPASVCSTYDAWRDGLGSGLPTYNSALTGSGRAAILANWQSKSKIYAKGTQDLGDDSSTCNPGTVGQNRDERFYAEIATYPPNSGDNVDYSNCGHDASCMMQSSGGQARLFFDNFSGDGSRQLDLGNRMQAGDSPNPSSSNAAVPAIVGTGAGGMTYQGCYTDASASSQHSLSNVVSVSGSLSVESCTAACSSAGYTIAGLLGASQCLCGNSLAYDALKVVDNACSTACPGNSAEFCGTGARLAVWSGGTPTQAGAYGNVNTLTGYSYASCYVDNANNTRALNAKSTSTSSMTVESCAAFCSGYQYFGLEYSSECYCGQTLTAATGTGCTMLCAGNNTELCGGSNALSVYNSTTLISSTTTTTTSTTSTSTTTTSSAPTSSAASTATSTATSTSTTTTSSAAASASSNPAYKGCWTDSNSRTLTTQAYSNAQNTVANCRAACSSLGFAIAGVEYGAECWCGSQMAAAATLAADSDCNMPCSGDSTSTCGAGNRLAVYSDLATLPVATTPKVVQSTGSYNFVGCWSDSVSARTLPQSASGGSVETCATSCAGSQYFGVEYGGECYCGSTLASGSSVQATADCNMVCSGASGELCGGPNRLQLYQLSAGSASSSTTTTTTTTPTSTTTSSTPTNTPTSTPTSTATSTTTSTDTSTPTSTTTTSATSTATSSPTSTTSSTPTSSPTSTATSTTTSTTTSTSTTTSTSTTTSSSAAASATLSSNYQSLGCYADSNSRTLNAASTTSKSNTPASCAAYCSNKGYRYSGTEYSNECYCSNYIVNAGATSGSGQSGCTMACTGDSSQSCGGPNRLNVVQDNNWQQSLFTVQSRGKWRYQDCVTDTVSPRTLNVTLSGGSSNTVSSCLANCEAKNLTYCGMEYSGECYGAFTLPSTVTSAASAGSNDPIARGCNMPCSGNSTVACGGSALLTLYNFDSSRDSTVTILQTS
;
A
#
# COMPACT_ATOMS: atom_id res chain seq x y z
N MET A 1 0.54 -7.16 80.68
CA MET A 1 1.42 -6.75 79.57
C MET A 1 1.06 -7.43 78.23
N THR A 2 0.93 -8.76 78.19
CA THR A 2 0.61 -9.58 77.00
C THR A 2 -0.40 -8.98 76.00
N PHE A 3 -1.52 -8.43 76.46
CA PHE A 3 -2.57 -7.90 75.57
C PHE A 3 -2.13 -6.71 74.69
N ARG A 4 -1.19 -5.87 75.13
CA ARG A 4 -0.63 -4.79 74.29
C ARG A 4 0.39 -5.30 73.26
N LEU A 5 1.06 -6.42 73.54
CA LEU A 5 1.99 -7.01 72.59
C LEU A 5 1.25 -7.61 71.38
N LEU A 6 0.17 -8.36 71.64
CA LEU A 6 -0.67 -8.96 70.59
C LEU A 6 -1.28 -7.90 69.67
N LEU A 7 -1.81 -6.80 70.23
CA LEU A 7 -2.42 -5.75 69.43
C LEU A 7 -1.39 -5.02 68.54
N SER A 8 -0.16 -4.84 69.05
CA SER A 8 0.94 -4.24 68.28
C SER A 8 1.41 -5.14 67.14
N THR A 9 1.59 -6.45 67.38
CA THR A 9 2.03 -7.39 66.34
C THR A 9 0.96 -7.60 65.27
N VAL A 10 -0.31 -7.74 65.64
CA VAL A 10 -1.42 -7.85 64.67
C VAL A 10 -1.53 -6.58 63.82
N THR A 11 -1.47 -5.39 64.43
CA THR A 11 -1.55 -4.12 63.68
C THR A 11 -0.36 -3.96 62.72
N THR A 12 0.85 -4.28 63.16
CA THR A 12 2.06 -4.21 62.31
C THR A 12 1.99 -5.21 61.15
N LEU A 13 1.51 -6.44 61.39
CA LEU A 13 1.34 -7.45 60.34
C LEU A 13 0.26 -7.04 59.32
N PHE A 14 -0.83 -6.42 59.78
CA PHE A 14 -1.90 -5.91 58.90
C PHE A 14 -1.41 -4.74 58.03
N LEU A 15 -0.62 -3.81 58.57
CA LEU A 15 0.02 -2.77 57.76
C LEU A 15 1.05 -3.34 56.77
N LEU A 16 1.80 -4.38 57.12
CA LEU A 16 2.72 -5.05 56.19
C LEU A 16 1.98 -5.69 55.01
N LEU A 17 0.83 -6.32 55.26
CA LEU A 17 -0.05 -6.89 54.24
C LEU A 17 -0.67 -5.80 53.33
N LEU A 18 -0.96 -4.61 53.86
CA LEU A 18 -1.45 -3.46 53.09
C LEU A 18 -0.33 -2.77 52.26
N SER A 19 0.91 -2.73 52.77
CA SER A 19 2.05 -2.18 52.01
C SER A 19 2.59 -3.13 50.93
N THR A 20 2.46 -4.45 51.12
CA THR A 20 2.88 -5.45 50.12
C THR A 20 1.84 -5.66 49.02
N SER A 21 0.55 -5.62 49.34
CA SER A 21 -0.51 -5.75 48.33
C SER A 21 -0.55 -4.57 47.34
N SER A 22 -0.29 -3.34 47.79
CA SER A 22 -0.21 -2.16 46.91
C SER A 22 1.03 -2.13 46.01
N THR A 23 2.11 -2.82 46.37
CA THR A 23 3.36 -2.89 45.58
C THR A 23 3.42 -4.12 44.67
N ALA A 24 2.94 -5.28 45.12
CA ALA A 24 2.97 -6.53 44.36
C ALA A 24 2.09 -6.51 43.09
N HIS A 25 0.91 -5.88 43.13
CA HIS A 25 0.03 -5.85 41.95
C HIS A 25 0.56 -4.93 40.83
N ALA A 26 1.34 -3.89 41.17
CA ALA A 26 2.04 -3.08 40.17
C ALA A 26 3.18 -3.85 39.46
N GLN A 27 3.62 -4.99 40.01
CA GLN A 27 4.59 -5.90 39.40
C GLN A 27 3.94 -7.05 38.61
N GLN A 28 2.59 -7.17 38.60
CA GLN A 28 1.87 -8.33 38.04
C GLN A 28 2.24 -8.64 36.57
N PHE A 29 2.65 -7.64 35.81
CA PHE A 29 3.06 -7.76 34.41
C PHE A 29 4.57 -7.53 34.19
N GLN A 30 5.44 -7.64 35.19
CA GLN A 30 6.89 -7.59 34.96
C GLN A 30 7.38 -8.91 34.33
N GLY A 31 7.36 -8.98 33.00
CA GLY A 31 7.91 -10.10 32.24
C GLY A 31 9.42 -10.20 32.40
N ALA A 32 9.97 -11.41 32.20
CA ALA A 32 11.41 -11.61 32.16
C ALA A 32 12.01 -10.78 31.01
N THR A 33 13.00 -9.95 31.32
CA THR A 33 13.69 -9.07 30.37
C THR A 33 14.62 -9.86 29.45
N TYR A 34 14.76 -9.42 28.20
CA TYR A 34 15.73 -9.98 27.26
C TYR A 34 16.33 -8.92 26.35
N ASN A 35 17.54 -9.19 25.85
CA ASN A 35 18.27 -8.27 24.97
C ASN A 35 17.47 -8.03 23.68
N ASN A 36 17.30 -6.75 23.35
CA ASN A 36 16.65 -6.28 22.14
C ASN A 36 17.26 -4.91 21.78
N SER A 37 17.05 -4.50 20.53
CA SER A 37 17.58 -3.27 19.93
C SER A 37 16.43 -2.36 19.44
N MET A 38 15.27 -2.44 20.11
CA MET A 38 14.06 -1.73 19.69
C MET A 38 14.23 -0.20 19.80
N PRO A 39 13.81 0.60 18.80
CA PRO A 39 14.05 2.05 18.81
C PRO A 39 13.42 2.78 19.99
N ASN A 40 14.11 3.77 20.56
CA ASN A 40 13.52 4.64 21.58
C ASN A 40 12.46 5.57 20.98
N VAL A 41 11.35 5.79 21.70
CA VAL A 41 10.28 6.71 21.30
C VAL A 41 10.11 7.77 22.41
N PRO A 42 10.36 9.07 22.13
CA PRO A 42 10.16 10.14 23.11
C PRO A 42 8.71 10.15 23.65
N GLY A 43 8.56 10.15 24.98
CA GLY A 43 7.25 10.06 25.64
C GLY A 43 6.72 8.63 25.83
N ALA A 44 7.51 7.60 25.54
CA ALA A 44 7.19 6.20 25.81
C ALA A 44 8.38 5.43 26.44
N GLU A 45 8.09 4.25 26.99
CA GLU A 45 9.08 3.24 27.38
C GLU A 45 8.90 1.96 26.56
N VAL A 46 9.98 1.19 26.41
CA VAL A 46 9.91 -0.23 26.06
C VAL A 46 9.75 -1.03 27.36
N ALA A 47 8.72 -1.87 27.43
CA ALA A 47 8.42 -2.70 28.59
C ALA A 47 8.22 -4.18 28.20
N PHE A 48 8.41 -5.07 29.17
CA PHE A 48 8.19 -6.51 29.02
C PHE A 48 6.98 -6.90 29.85
N TRP A 49 5.88 -7.29 29.21
CA TRP A 49 4.67 -7.77 29.87
C TRP A 49 4.79 -9.27 30.14
N ASN A 50 4.53 -9.69 31.38
CA ASN A 50 4.39 -11.12 31.71
C ASN A 50 3.05 -11.63 31.16
N ILE A 51 3.11 -12.64 30.28
CA ILE A 51 1.94 -13.31 29.73
C ILE A 51 1.95 -14.76 30.19
N LEU A 52 0.82 -15.23 30.73
CA LEU A 52 0.66 -16.61 31.17
C LEU A 52 0.25 -17.52 30.01
N ASP A 53 0.88 -18.69 29.94
CA ASP A 53 0.51 -19.78 29.03
C ASP A 53 -0.69 -20.59 29.56
N THR A 54 -1.19 -21.57 28.78
CA THR A 54 -2.37 -22.37 29.17
C THR A 54 -2.16 -23.27 30.40
N LYS A 55 -0.93 -23.36 30.92
CA LYS A 55 -0.53 -24.07 32.15
C LYS A 55 -0.16 -23.11 33.29
N GLY A 56 -0.31 -21.79 33.08
CA GLY A 56 0.09 -20.75 34.03
C GLY A 56 1.59 -20.46 34.05
N ALA A 57 2.35 -20.90 33.05
CA ALA A 57 3.79 -20.61 32.96
C ALA A 57 4.04 -19.22 32.37
N ASN A 58 5.02 -18.51 32.93
CA ASN A 58 5.41 -17.17 32.47
C ASN A 58 6.05 -17.20 31.07
N THR A 59 5.70 -16.20 30.26
CA THR A 59 6.33 -15.82 28.99
C THR A 59 6.39 -14.28 28.92
N SER A 60 7.16 -13.71 27.99
CA SER A 60 7.38 -12.26 27.91
C SER A 60 6.95 -11.68 26.56
N LEU A 61 6.13 -10.63 26.57
CA LEU A 61 5.79 -9.83 25.40
C LEU A 61 6.49 -8.47 25.47
N LEU A 62 7.16 -8.04 24.41
CA LEU A 62 7.67 -6.66 24.31
C LEU A 62 6.54 -5.71 23.92
N THR A 63 6.48 -4.54 24.56
CA THR A 63 5.47 -3.51 24.31
C THR A 63 6.09 -2.12 24.35
N TYR A 64 5.51 -1.17 23.65
CA TYR A 64 5.67 0.25 23.98
C TYR A 64 4.53 0.70 24.89
N ASN A 65 4.83 1.36 26.01
CA ASN A 65 3.85 2.02 26.88
C ASN A 65 4.08 3.54 26.84
N ASN A 66 3.04 4.38 26.84
CA ASN A 66 3.25 5.82 27.01
C ASN A 66 3.67 6.18 28.45
N LEU A 67 4.47 7.22 28.58
CA LEU A 67 4.86 7.82 29.85
C LEU A 67 3.89 8.94 30.24
N GLY A 68 3.73 9.16 31.55
CA GLY A 68 3.01 10.31 32.09
C GLY A 68 3.69 11.63 31.78
N THR A 69 3.00 12.72 32.09
CA THR A 69 3.46 14.12 31.94
C THR A 69 4.79 14.44 32.65
N ASN A 70 5.23 13.57 33.55
CA ASN A 70 6.49 13.65 34.30
C ASN A 70 7.62 12.77 33.71
N ASN A 71 7.44 12.22 32.50
CA ASN A 71 8.34 11.26 31.84
C ASN A 71 8.66 10.00 32.68
N LYS A 72 7.67 9.51 33.43
CA LYS A 72 7.73 8.23 34.19
C LYS A 72 6.49 7.39 33.89
N ARG A 73 6.48 6.13 34.34
CA ARG A 73 5.28 5.27 34.27
C ARG A 73 4.08 5.98 34.86
N GLN A 74 2.94 5.86 34.17
CA GLN A 74 1.68 6.47 34.58
C GLN A 74 1.25 5.97 35.96
N SER A 75 0.59 6.83 36.74
CA SER A 75 -0.11 6.37 37.93
C SER A 75 -1.44 5.75 37.50
N THR A 76 -1.61 4.44 37.70
CA THR A 76 -2.80 3.69 37.24
C THR A 76 -4.11 4.22 37.81
N SER A 77 -4.07 4.89 38.97
CA SER A 77 -5.22 5.58 39.57
C SER A 77 -5.64 6.87 38.85
N LYS A 78 -4.80 7.47 38.01
CA LYS A 78 -5.15 8.61 37.14
C LYS A 78 -5.76 8.18 35.80
N VAL A 79 -5.50 6.96 35.35
CA VAL A 79 -5.93 6.48 34.02
C VAL A 79 -7.45 6.33 33.99
N GLN A 80 -8.07 6.98 33.01
CA GLN A 80 -9.53 6.99 32.75
C GLN A 80 -9.89 6.26 31.45
N LYS A 81 -8.97 6.18 30.48
CA LYS A 81 -9.11 5.35 29.27
C LYS A 81 -7.83 4.58 28.97
N ALA A 82 -7.95 3.37 28.45
CA ALA A 82 -6.83 2.59 27.91
C ALA A 82 -7.03 2.32 26.40
N VAL A 83 -5.94 2.39 25.62
CA VAL A 83 -5.91 2.10 24.19
C VAL A 83 -4.82 1.06 23.92
N ILE A 84 -5.23 -0.12 23.45
CA ILE A 84 -4.32 -1.19 23.01
C ILE A 84 -4.22 -1.09 21.49
N PHE A 85 -3.12 -0.58 20.95
CA PHE A 85 -2.97 -0.34 19.51
C PHE A 85 -2.06 -1.37 18.82
N ILE A 86 -2.65 -2.16 17.93
CA ILE A 86 -1.99 -3.25 17.19
C ILE A 86 -1.37 -2.69 15.89
N HIS A 87 -0.08 -2.97 15.68
CA HIS A 87 0.68 -2.50 14.52
C HIS A 87 0.28 -3.15 13.19
N GLY A 88 0.75 -2.58 12.08
CA GLY A 88 0.56 -3.13 10.73
C GLY A 88 1.46 -4.33 10.41
N LEU A 89 1.58 -4.64 9.11
CA LEU A 89 2.40 -5.73 8.58
C LEU A 89 3.90 -5.58 8.93
N ASN A 90 4.39 -4.34 8.97
CA ASN A 90 5.81 -3.99 9.13
C ASN A 90 6.37 -4.22 10.55
N GLN A 91 5.54 -4.65 11.51
CA GLN A 91 5.93 -4.95 12.90
C GLN A 91 6.65 -3.80 13.59
N ASP A 92 6.11 -2.59 13.42
CA ASP A 92 6.72 -1.33 13.81
C ASP A 92 5.95 -0.61 14.94
N PRO A 93 5.73 -1.25 16.12
CA PRO A 93 4.95 -0.65 17.22
C PRO A 93 5.53 0.68 17.73
N GLN A 94 6.81 0.98 17.48
CA GLN A 94 7.42 2.28 17.72
C GLN A 94 6.77 3.40 16.89
N THR A 95 6.47 3.14 15.61
CA THR A 95 5.79 4.09 14.71
C THR A 95 4.36 4.32 15.19
N TYR A 96 3.67 3.24 15.54
CA TYR A 96 2.31 3.29 16.06
C TYR A 96 2.22 4.03 17.39
N MET A 97 3.20 3.85 18.30
CA MET A 97 3.29 4.66 19.52
C MET A 97 3.55 6.14 19.22
N SER A 98 4.48 6.46 18.31
CA SER A 98 4.78 7.85 17.92
C SER A 98 3.56 8.57 17.32
N ASN A 99 2.84 7.91 16.41
CA ASN A 99 1.61 8.42 15.81
C ASN A 99 0.50 8.60 16.86
N MET A 100 0.32 7.63 17.77
CA MET A 100 -0.66 7.72 18.87
C MET A 100 -0.34 8.82 19.88
N LEU A 101 0.93 9.06 20.20
CA LEU A 101 1.37 10.18 21.04
C LEU A 101 1.13 11.53 20.34
N SER A 102 1.32 11.59 19.03
CA SER A 102 1.05 12.78 18.21
C SER A 102 -0.46 13.10 18.20
N ALA A 103 -1.30 12.09 17.96
CA ALA A 103 -2.76 12.23 18.01
C ALA A 103 -3.28 12.59 19.42
N LEU A 104 -2.67 12.04 20.49
CA LEU A 104 -2.96 12.43 21.86
C LEU A 104 -2.56 13.90 22.15
N ALA A 105 -1.48 14.39 21.56
CA ALA A 105 -1.06 15.78 21.70
C ALA A 105 -2.07 16.76 21.05
N VAL A 106 -2.62 16.40 19.88
CA VAL A 106 -3.71 17.17 19.24
C VAL A 106 -4.97 17.12 20.11
N ALA A 107 -5.41 15.95 20.54
CA ALA A 107 -6.61 15.78 21.37
C ALA A 107 -6.53 16.52 22.72
N LYS A 108 -5.33 16.59 23.32
CA LYS A 108 -5.03 17.39 24.51
C LYS A 108 -5.18 18.90 24.27
N GLY A 109 -4.93 19.36 23.05
CA GLY A 109 -5.18 20.75 22.64
C GLY A 109 -6.67 21.10 22.68
N THR A 110 -7.53 20.18 22.24
CA THR A 110 -9.00 20.33 22.30
C THR A 110 -9.55 20.19 23.72
N ASN A 111 -9.02 19.26 24.53
CA ASN A 111 -9.44 19.04 25.91
C ASN A 111 -8.26 18.62 26.79
N SER A 112 -7.80 19.53 27.66
CA SER A 112 -6.63 19.31 28.52
C SER A 112 -6.79 18.20 29.56
N ALA A 113 -8.02 17.74 29.86
CA ALA A 113 -8.26 16.57 30.70
C ALA A 113 -7.85 15.25 30.00
N VAL A 114 -7.88 15.21 28.67
CA VAL A 114 -7.33 14.14 27.84
C VAL A 114 -5.84 14.40 27.65
N ASN A 115 -5.00 13.59 28.31
CA ASN A 115 -3.55 13.79 28.31
C ASN A 115 -2.82 12.49 28.69
N SER A 116 -1.49 12.51 28.72
CA SER A 116 -0.66 11.33 28.97
C SER A 116 -0.67 10.82 30.43
N ASP A 117 -1.33 11.50 31.37
CA ASP A 117 -1.63 10.93 32.70
C ASP A 117 -2.98 10.19 32.74
N THR A 118 -3.94 10.55 31.87
CA THR A 118 -5.33 10.05 31.88
C THR A 118 -5.63 9.02 30.79
N ILE A 119 -4.90 9.06 29.68
CA ILE A 119 -4.95 8.08 28.59
C ILE A 119 -3.73 7.15 28.70
N SER A 120 -3.97 5.86 28.94
CA SER A 120 -2.94 4.82 28.79
C SER A 120 -2.94 4.29 27.37
N ILE A 121 -1.77 4.19 26.75
CA ILE A 121 -1.56 3.71 25.38
C ILE A 121 -0.51 2.61 25.45
N VAL A 122 -0.83 1.45 24.91
CA VAL A 122 0.10 0.33 24.78
C VAL A 122 0.09 -0.23 23.36
N CYS A 123 1.27 -0.31 22.76
CA CYS A 123 1.49 -0.93 21.45
C CYS A 123 2.24 -2.25 21.64
N PRO A 124 1.55 -3.41 21.71
CA PRO A 124 2.20 -4.71 21.82
C PRO A 124 2.97 -5.07 20.54
N SER A 125 4.18 -5.62 20.69
CA SER A 125 4.97 -6.17 19.59
C SER A 125 4.62 -7.64 19.38
N PHE A 126 3.75 -7.90 18.40
CA PHE A 126 3.48 -9.25 17.92
C PHE A 126 4.58 -9.69 16.94
N SER A 127 5.79 -9.86 17.48
CA SER A 127 7.00 -10.19 16.74
C SER A 127 6.90 -11.52 15.98
N ASN A 128 7.56 -11.61 14.84
CA ASN A 128 7.75 -12.83 14.06
C ASN A 128 9.25 -13.04 13.72
N GLY A 129 9.55 -13.93 12.77
CA GLY A 129 10.91 -14.22 12.31
C GLY A 129 11.73 -13.08 11.69
N ASP A 130 11.13 -11.91 11.43
CA ASP A 130 11.77 -10.68 10.95
C ASP A 130 12.38 -9.89 12.13
N GLY A 131 11.84 -10.05 13.34
CA GLY A 131 12.29 -9.38 14.57
C GLY A 131 13.59 -9.93 15.18
N LYS A 132 14.31 -10.82 14.49
CA LYS A 132 15.55 -11.45 15.00
C LYS A 132 16.65 -10.41 15.25
N ASN A 133 17.24 -10.44 16.44
CA ASN A 133 18.26 -9.51 16.95
C ASN A 133 17.82 -8.03 17.09
N THR A 134 16.66 -7.66 16.56
CA THR A 134 16.03 -6.34 16.79
C THR A 134 15.01 -6.39 17.91
N ALA A 135 13.97 -7.22 17.80
CA ALA A 135 12.92 -7.36 18.79
C ALA A 135 13.22 -8.44 19.85
N TYR A 136 13.97 -9.49 19.50
CA TYR A 136 14.35 -10.58 20.42
C TYR A 136 15.68 -11.24 20.00
N PRO A 137 16.45 -11.88 20.91
CA PRO A 137 17.77 -12.39 20.59
C PRO A 137 17.70 -13.69 19.77
N TRP A 138 18.57 -13.83 18.76
CA TRP A 138 18.61 -14.97 17.84
C TRP A 138 20.03 -15.52 17.63
N THR A 139 20.15 -16.83 17.43
CA THR A 139 21.41 -17.51 17.06
C THR A 139 21.17 -18.48 15.91
N SER A 140 21.83 -18.22 14.77
CA SER A 140 21.73 -19.04 13.57
C SER A 140 22.52 -20.34 13.69
N GLY A 141 22.15 -21.36 12.89
CA GLY A 141 22.83 -22.66 12.85
C GLY A 141 22.46 -23.63 13.99
N LEU A 142 21.68 -23.19 14.98
CA LEU A 142 21.14 -24.08 16.02
C LEU A 142 19.99 -24.96 15.50
N ALA A 143 19.75 -26.07 16.20
CA ALA A 143 18.66 -27.00 15.90
C ALA A 143 17.27 -26.31 15.91
N ALA A 144 16.28 -26.92 15.24
CA ALA A 144 14.92 -26.38 15.16
C ALA A 144 14.34 -26.03 16.54
N GLY A 145 13.85 -24.80 16.69
CA GLY A 145 13.38 -24.23 17.96
C GLY A 145 14.47 -23.63 18.86
N ALA A 146 15.72 -24.11 18.80
CA ALA A 146 16.80 -23.61 19.65
C ALA A 146 17.36 -22.23 19.22
N GLY A 147 16.98 -21.72 18.04
CA GLY A 147 17.43 -20.42 17.51
C GLY A 147 17.10 -19.20 18.37
N SER A 148 16.13 -19.29 19.29
CA SER A 148 16.05 -18.39 20.45
C SER A 148 15.66 -19.16 21.71
N THR A 149 16.38 -18.89 22.79
CA THR A 149 16.17 -19.47 24.13
C THR A 149 15.58 -18.47 25.13
N SER A 150 15.26 -17.26 24.67
CA SER A 150 14.60 -16.22 25.48
C SER A 150 13.13 -16.58 25.80
N SER A 151 12.53 -15.86 26.76
CA SER A 151 11.10 -15.95 27.07
C SER A 151 10.20 -15.18 26.09
N ALA A 152 10.77 -14.61 25.03
CA ALA A 152 10.07 -13.75 24.06
C ALA A 152 8.96 -14.51 23.32
N LEU A 153 7.76 -13.95 23.34
CA LEU A 153 6.64 -14.39 22.49
C LEU A 153 6.87 -13.95 21.05
N VAL A 154 6.99 -14.93 20.15
CA VAL A 154 7.22 -14.71 18.71
C VAL A 154 6.36 -15.70 17.92
N TRP A 155 5.72 -15.25 16.84
CA TRP A 155 4.83 -16.05 15.99
C TRP A 155 5.43 -16.36 14.61
N GLN A 156 4.86 -17.32 13.89
CA GLN A 156 5.28 -17.63 12.53
C GLN A 156 4.65 -16.65 11.52
N GLY A 157 5.47 -15.80 10.88
CA GLY A 157 5.00 -14.85 9.84
C GLY A 157 3.88 -13.93 10.32
N SER A 158 2.78 -13.86 9.57
CA SER A 158 1.57 -13.06 9.93
C SER A 158 0.54 -13.83 10.77
N GLN A 159 0.87 -15.01 11.30
CA GLN A 159 -0.10 -15.84 12.04
C GLN A 159 -0.56 -15.21 13.36
N TRP A 160 0.20 -14.28 13.95
CA TRP A 160 -0.23 -13.50 15.12
C TRP A 160 -1.52 -12.70 14.85
N ALA A 161 -1.69 -12.16 13.64
CA ALA A 161 -2.91 -11.45 13.26
C ALA A 161 -4.14 -12.36 13.19
N SER A 162 -3.89 -13.67 13.14
CA SER A 162 -4.85 -14.74 12.88
C SER A 162 -5.15 -15.57 14.15
N GLY A 163 -4.79 -15.08 15.34
CA GLY A 163 -5.13 -15.72 16.62
C GLY A 163 -4.35 -17.01 16.94
N GLN A 164 -3.35 -17.36 16.14
CA GLN A 164 -2.60 -18.61 16.30
C GLN A 164 -1.65 -18.58 17.51
N VAL A 165 -1.17 -19.76 17.90
CA VAL A 165 -0.19 -19.92 18.98
C VAL A 165 1.21 -19.45 18.56
N ASN A 166 2.00 -19.06 19.56
CA ASN A 166 3.38 -18.64 19.41
C ASN A 166 4.31 -19.78 18.94
N GLN A 167 5.33 -19.42 18.15
CA GLN A 167 6.43 -20.29 17.72
C GLN A 167 7.58 -20.32 18.74
N TYR A 168 7.83 -19.19 19.42
CA TYR A 168 8.81 -19.09 20.52
C TYR A 168 8.14 -18.52 21.79
N PRO A 169 8.56 -18.94 23.00
CA PRO A 169 9.62 -19.91 23.29
C PRO A 169 9.24 -21.32 22.84
N TYR A 170 10.16 -22.04 22.19
CA TYR A 170 9.83 -23.27 21.43
C TYR A 170 9.35 -24.46 22.30
N LYS A 171 9.47 -24.35 23.63
CA LYS A 171 8.96 -25.32 24.63
C LYS A 171 7.61 -24.91 25.23
N GLN A 172 7.09 -23.73 24.89
CA GLN A 172 5.91 -23.07 25.46
C GLN A 172 5.02 -22.49 24.36
N THR A 173 4.75 -23.28 23.32
CA THR A 173 4.00 -22.89 22.10
C THR A 173 2.48 -22.96 22.27
N THR A 174 1.96 -22.47 23.41
CA THR A 174 0.53 -22.54 23.78
C THR A 174 -0.17 -21.17 23.83
N VAL A 175 0.58 -20.07 23.69
CA VAL A 175 0.09 -18.70 23.83
C VAL A 175 -0.45 -18.20 22.50
N SER A 176 -1.77 -18.16 22.38
CA SER A 176 -2.44 -17.44 21.28
C SER A 176 -2.23 -15.93 21.41
N SER A 177 -2.01 -15.23 20.30
CA SER A 177 -2.02 -13.76 20.26
C SER A 177 -3.34 -13.14 20.72
N TYR A 178 -4.47 -13.85 20.63
CA TYR A 178 -5.75 -13.40 21.18
C TYR A 178 -5.84 -13.69 22.69
N ALA A 179 -5.12 -14.68 23.21
CA ALA A 179 -4.98 -14.90 24.65
C ALA A 179 -4.04 -13.89 25.34
N VAL A 180 -3.15 -13.24 24.58
CA VAL A 180 -2.44 -12.02 25.02
C VAL A 180 -3.46 -10.89 25.23
N LEU A 181 -4.31 -10.63 24.24
CA LEU A 181 -5.31 -9.56 24.30
C LEU A 181 -6.35 -9.81 25.42
N ASP A 182 -6.74 -11.07 25.68
CA ASP A 182 -7.57 -11.43 26.85
C ASP A 182 -6.94 -10.90 28.16
N GLN A 183 -5.64 -11.18 28.36
CA GLN A 183 -4.90 -10.84 29.58
C GLN A 183 -4.66 -9.32 29.70
N MET A 184 -4.41 -8.63 28.58
CA MET A 184 -4.29 -7.16 28.57
C MET A 184 -5.62 -6.48 28.90
N LEU A 185 -6.76 -7.01 28.42
CA LEU A 185 -8.08 -6.51 28.82
C LEU A 185 -8.35 -6.73 30.32
N GLN A 186 -8.06 -7.93 30.83
CA GLN A 186 -8.23 -8.26 32.26
C GLN A 186 -7.32 -7.41 33.19
N TYR A 187 -6.11 -7.06 32.74
CA TYR A 187 -5.22 -6.15 33.47
C TYR A 187 -5.83 -4.76 33.65
N TYR A 188 -6.27 -4.12 32.55
CA TYR A 188 -6.90 -2.80 32.61
C TYR A 188 -8.23 -2.85 33.37
N ASP A 189 -9.00 -3.93 33.22
CA ASP A 189 -10.28 -4.08 33.93
C ASP A 189 -10.13 -4.20 35.46
N ASN A 190 -8.96 -4.59 35.99
CA ASN A 190 -8.72 -4.72 37.41
C ASN A 190 -8.96 -3.40 38.18
N ALA A 191 -10.07 -3.33 38.91
CA ALA A 191 -10.50 -2.14 39.65
C ALA A 191 -9.55 -1.73 40.80
N ALA A 192 -8.76 -2.66 41.34
CA ALA A 192 -7.77 -2.35 42.37
C ALA A 192 -6.52 -1.64 41.80
N LEU A 193 -6.21 -1.88 40.52
CA LEU A 193 -5.14 -1.19 39.80
C LEU A 193 -5.64 0.09 39.14
N PHE A 194 -6.79 0.02 38.45
CA PHE A 194 -7.34 1.08 37.61
C PHE A 194 -8.74 1.53 38.09
N PRO A 195 -8.86 2.09 39.31
CA PRO A 195 -10.14 2.42 39.93
C PRO A 195 -10.95 3.48 39.17
N ASN A 196 -10.28 4.32 38.36
CA ASN A 196 -10.92 5.40 37.60
C ASN A 196 -11.16 5.08 36.12
N LEU A 197 -10.75 3.90 35.63
CA LEU A 197 -10.91 3.51 34.22
C LEU A 197 -12.39 3.37 33.84
N LYS A 198 -12.78 4.04 32.74
CA LYS A 198 -14.14 4.17 32.22
C LYS A 198 -14.38 3.45 30.90
N SER A 199 -13.34 3.30 30.07
CA SER A 199 -13.42 2.63 28.77
C SER A 199 -12.08 2.07 28.31
N ILE A 200 -12.13 1.01 27.49
CA ILE A 200 -10.97 0.44 26.80
C ILE A 200 -11.24 0.48 25.29
N VAL A 201 -10.23 0.78 24.48
CA VAL A 201 -10.28 0.64 23.02
C VAL A 201 -9.20 -0.35 22.58
N VAL A 202 -9.60 -1.39 21.85
CA VAL A 202 -8.65 -2.26 21.11
C VAL A 202 -8.63 -1.75 19.67
N ALA A 203 -7.51 -1.21 19.24
CA ALA A 203 -7.36 -0.48 17.98
C ALA A 203 -6.29 -1.13 17.10
N GLY A 204 -6.38 -0.94 15.78
CA GLY A 204 -5.36 -1.39 14.85
C GLY A 204 -5.56 -0.85 13.45
N HIS A 205 -4.47 -0.70 12.71
CA HIS A 205 -4.45 -0.28 11.31
C HIS A 205 -3.94 -1.39 10.39
N SER A 206 -4.41 -1.49 9.15
CA SER A 206 -3.89 -2.46 8.16
C SER A 206 -4.00 -3.91 8.67
N LEU A 207 -2.91 -4.67 8.76
CA LEU A 207 -2.90 -6.00 9.40
C LEU A 207 -3.28 -5.96 10.89
N GLY A 208 -2.99 -4.87 11.61
CA GLY A 208 -3.52 -4.63 12.95
C GLY A 208 -5.03 -4.47 12.95
N GLY A 209 -5.58 -3.76 11.96
CA GLY A 209 -7.02 -3.63 11.74
C GLY A 209 -7.67 -5.00 11.47
N GLN A 210 -7.05 -5.81 10.60
CA GLN A 210 -7.47 -7.19 10.33
C GLN A 210 -7.52 -8.01 11.63
N THR A 211 -6.52 -7.82 12.51
CA THR A 211 -6.41 -8.47 13.82
C THR A 211 -7.55 -8.08 14.74
N VAL A 212 -7.91 -6.79 14.79
CA VAL A 212 -9.03 -6.28 15.60
C VAL A 212 -10.36 -6.87 15.15
N THR A 213 -10.66 -6.88 13.84
CA THR A 213 -11.87 -7.51 13.27
C THR A 213 -12.00 -8.96 13.75
N ARG A 214 -10.93 -9.74 13.62
CA ARG A 214 -10.91 -11.18 13.88
C ARG A 214 -10.89 -11.51 15.37
N TYR A 215 -10.24 -10.67 16.19
CA TYR A 215 -10.29 -10.78 17.65
C TYR A 215 -11.66 -10.40 18.21
N ALA A 216 -12.36 -9.40 17.66
CA ALA A 216 -13.74 -9.10 18.07
C ALA A 216 -14.72 -10.24 17.72
N ALA A 217 -14.50 -10.93 16.59
CA ALA A 217 -15.31 -12.08 16.18
C ALA A 217 -15.06 -13.35 17.01
N LEU A 218 -13.80 -13.70 17.30
CA LEU A 218 -13.47 -14.93 18.06
C LEU A 218 -13.26 -14.71 19.56
N GLY A 219 -13.11 -13.46 20.01
CA GLY A 219 -12.76 -13.09 21.38
C GLY A 219 -13.76 -13.61 22.41
N LYS A 220 -13.25 -14.11 23.54
CA LYS A 220 -14.06 -14.67 24.63
C LYS A 220 -14.95 -13.61 25.28
N SER A 221 -16.05 -14.04 25.88
CA SER A 221 -16.73 -13.22 26.90
C SER A 221 -15.93 -13.31 28.20
N LEU A 222 -15.26 -12.21 28.57
CA LEU A 222 -14.34 -12.16 29.73
C LEU A 222 -15.01 -11.60 31.00
N GLY A 223 -16.29 -11.20 30.95
CA GLY A 223 -17.03 -10.70 32.11
C GLY A 223 -16.55 -9.34 32.65
N LEU A 224 -15.91 -8.51 31.82
CA LEU A 224 -15.27 -7.26 32.19
C LEU A 224 -16.28 -6.22 32.72
N ARG A 225 -15.91 -5.44 33.75
CA ARG A 225 -16.71 -4.28 34.20
C ARG A 225 -16.61 -3.09 33.25
N THR A 226 -15.53 -2.99 32.47
CA THR A 226 -15.19 -1.82 31.67
C THR A 226 -15.62 -2.03 30.21
N PRO A 227 -16.39 -1.12 29.60
CA PRO A 227 -16.81 -1.26 28.21
C PRO A 227 -15.61 -1.19 27.25
N VAL A 228 -15.53 -2.18 26.37
CA VAL A 228 -14.51 -2.31 25.32
C VAL A 228 -15.11 -1.94 23.96
N ARG A 229 -14.40 -1.10 23.19
CA ARG A 229 -14.71 -0.83 21.77
C ARG A 229 -13.57 -1.31 20.86
N TYR A 230 -13.90 -1.64 19.61
CA TYR A 230 -12.96 -2.24 18.66
C TYR A 230 -12.77 -1.34 17.43
N TRP A 231 -11.62 -0.67 17.30
CA TRP A 231 -11.29 0.30 16.25
C TRP A 231 -10.50 -0.34 15.11
N MET A 232 -11.05 -0.30 13.90
CA MET A 232 -10.56 -1.01 12.73
C MET A 232 -10.24 -0.01 11.62
N GLY A 233 -8.97 0.41 11.53
CA GLY A 233 -8.50 1.31 10.48
C GLY A 233 -8.00 0.56 9.25
N ASN A 234 -8.62 0.80 8.08
CA ASN A 234 -8.13 0.34 6.77
C ASN A 234 -7.60 -1.12 6.71
N PRO A 235 -8.32 -2.14 7.23
CA PRO A 235 -7.87 -3.53 7.10
C PRO A 235 -7.92 -3.99 5.64
N ASN A 236 -6.90 -4.75 5.20
CA ASN A 236 -6.83 -5.24 3.82
C ASN A 236 -7.94 -6.24 3.45
N SER A 237 -8.49 -6.94 4.45
CA SER A 237 -9.63 -7.85 4.32
C SER A 237 -10.40 -7.96 5.64
N TYR A 238 -11.71 -8.16 5.53
CA TYR A 238 -12.60 -8.45 6.67
C TYR A 238 -12.84 -9.96 6.78
N LEU A 239 -13.68 -10.38 7.72
CA LEU A 239 -13.99 -11.78 7.98
C LEU A 239 -15.42 -12.08 7.52
N TRP A 240 -15.59 -12.91 6.49
CA TRP A 240 -16.94 -13.35 6.10
C TRP A 240 -17.47 -14.41 7.05
N PHE A 241 -18.74 -14.25 7.45
CA PHE A 241 -19.42 -15.15 8.38
C PHE A 241 -20.22 -16.26 7.67
N ASP A 242 -20.20 -16.28 6.34
CA ASP A 242 -20.86 -17.26 5.49
C ASP A 242 -20.07 -17.52 4.18
N THR A 243 -20.62 -18.36 3.31
CA THR A 243 -19.98 -18.80 2.04
C THR A 243 -20.39 -18.00 0.80
N THR A 244 -21.28 -17.02 0.93
CA THR A 244 -21.60 -16.10 -0.17
C THR A 244 -20.47 -15.07 -0.33
N ARG A 245 -20.30 -14.52 -1.54
CA ARG A 245 -19.30 -13.49 -1.83
C ARG A 245 -19.89 -12.47 -2.81
N PRO A 246 -19.58 -11.17 -2.66
CA PRO A 246 -20.16 -10.10 -3.47
C PRO A 246 -19.62 -10.03 -4.91
N VAL A 247 -18.41 -10.56 -5.16
CA VAL A 247 -17.77 -10.52 -6.49
C VAL A 247 -18.02 -11.79 -7.31
N TYR A 248 -18.33 -12.93 -6.67
CA TYR A 248 -18.52 -14.21 -7.35
C TYR A 248 -19.67 -15.02 -6.75
N ARG A 249 -20.55 -15.56 -7.61
CA ARG A 249 -21.59 -16.52 -7.17
C ARG A 249 -21.01 -17.88 -6.82
N ASN A 250 -19.96 -18.30 -7.53
CA ASN A 250 -19.17 -19.49 -7.22
C ASN A 250 -17.72 -19.08 -6.86
N PRO A 251 -17.46 -18.55 -5.65
CA PRO A 251 -16.12 -18.13 -5.26
C PRO A 251 -15.12 -19.30 -5.17
N ALA A 252 -15.60 -20.55 -5.06
CA ALA A 252 -14.76 -21.74 -4.98
C ALA A 252 -14.06 -22.09 -6.31
N SER A 253 -14.61 -21.72 -7.47
CA SER A 253 -13.97 -21.98 -8.77
C SER A 253 -12.81 -21.03 -9.08
N VAL A 254 -12.83 -19.82 -8.51
CA VAL A 254 -11.76 -18.81 -8.67
C VAL A 254 -10.76 -18.80 -7.51
N CYS A 255 -11.16 -19.30 -6.33
CA CYS A 255 -10.32 -19.30 -5.14
C CYS A 255 -10.73 -20.45 -4.21
N SER A 256 -10.09 -21.62 -4.34
CA SER A 256 -10.42 -22.80 -3.53
C SER A 256 -10.27 -22.57 -2.01
N THR A 257 -9.47 -21.58 -1.61
CA THR A 257 -9.25 -21.18 -0.20
C THR A 257 -10.17 -20.05 0.29
N TYR A 258 -11.14 -19.56 -0.50
CA TYR A 258 -11.91 -18.33 -0.20
C TYR A 258 -12.60 -18.27 1.18
N ASP A 259 -12.97 -19.44 1.73
CA ASP A 259 -13.59 -19.59 3.05
C ASP A 259 -12.62 -20.12 4.13
N ALA A 260 -11.33 -20.24 3.82
CA ALA A 260 -10.33 -20.54 4.82
C ALA A 260 -10.10 -19.34 5.76
N TRP A 261 -9.80 -19.63 7.02
CA TRP A 261 -9.26 -18.65 7.95
C TRP A 261 -7.95 -18.08 7.35
N ARG A 262 -7.76 -16.77 7.29
CA ARG A 262 -8.40 -15.74 8.13
C ARG A 262 -9.55 -14.95 7.50
N ASP A 263 -10.03 -15.29 6.32
CA ASP A 263 -11.02 -14.46 5.59
C ASP A 263 -12.41 -15.09 5.51
N GLY A 264 -12.52 -16.39 5.80
CA GLY A 264 -13.77 -17.09 6.08
C GLY A 264 -13.65 -18.06 7.28
N LEU A 265 -14.60 -18.99 7.39
CA LEU A 265 -14.81 -19.83 8.58
C LEU A 265 -14.89 -21.34 8.30
N GLY A 266 -14.55 -21.80 7.11
CA GLY A 266 -14.64 -23.21 6.68
C GLY A 266 -13.45 -24.09 7.05
N SER A 267 -12.25 -23.52 7.24
CA SER A 267 -11.04 -24.27 7.61
C SER A 267 -9.98 -23.37 8.27
N GLY A 268 -8.94 -23.96 8.86
CA GLY A 268 -7.76 -23.22 9.37
C GLY A 268 -7.97 -22.40 10.65
N LEU A 269 -9.14 -22.47 11.27
CA LEU A 269 -9.50 -21.75 12.50
C LEU A 269 -8.51 -22.00 13.64
N PRO A 270 -8.21 -20.99 14.48
CA PRO A 270 -7.25 -21.12 15.56
C PRO A 270 -7.79 -22.00 16.70
N THR A 271 -6.89 -22.58 17.48
CA THR A 271 -7.25 -23.32 18.71
C THR A 271 -7.78 -22.42 19.83
N TYR A 272 -7.57 -21.10 19.71
CA TYR A 272 -8.14 -20.11 20.61
C TYR A 272 -9.68 -20.10 20.52
N ASN A 273 -10.32 -20.15 21.69
CA ASN A 273 -11.78 -20.19 21.85
C ASN A 273 -12.45 -21.31 21.02
N SER A 274 -11.86 -22.51 21.06
CA SER A 274 -12.34 -23.71 20.35
C SER A 274 -13.80 -24.10 20.64
N ALA A 275 -14.35 -23.71 21.78
CA ALA A 275 -15.78 -23.89 22.10
C ALA A 275 -16.69 -23.00 21.23
N LEU A 276 -16.29 -21.74 20.98
CA LEU A 276 -17.02 -20.85 20.08
C LEU A 276 -16.88 -21.29 18.63
N THR A 277 -15.67 -21.64 18.18
CA THR A 277 -15.46 -22.09 16.79
C THR A 277 -16.13 -23.42 16.50
N GLY A 278 -16.11 -24.37 17.46
CA GLY A 278 -16.89 -25.60 17.41
C GLY A 278 -18.41 -25.42 17.46
N SER A 279 -18.90 -24.26 17.91
CA SER A 279 -20.33 -23.88 17.85
C SER A 279 -20.75 -23.35 16.47
N GLY A 280 -19.82 -23.23 15.52
CA GLY A 280 -20.11 -22.90 14.12
C GLY A 280 -20.36 -21.41 13.84
N ARG A 281 -20.51 -21.09 12.55
CA ARG A 281 -20.51 -19.70 12.04
C ARG A 281 -21.57 -18.80 12.69
N ALA A 282 -22.76 -19.31 12.97
CA ALA A 282 -23.84 -18.54 13.59
C ALA A 282 -23.47 -18.05 15.01
N ALA A 283 -22.76 -18.87 15.79
CA ALA A 283 -22.28 -18.47 17.13
C ALA A 283 -21.16 -17.41 17.02
N ILE A 284 -20.26 -17.54 16.05
CA ILE A 284 -19.20 -16.56 15.76
C ILE A 284 -19.80 -15.22 15.32
N LEU A 285 -20.81 -15.24 14.44
CA LEU A 285 -21.53 -14.04 14.00
C LEU A 285 -22.27 -13.36 15.16
N ALA A 286 -22.95 -14.11 16.03
CA ALA A 286 -23.58 -13.56 17.23
C ALA A 286 -22.55 -12.94 18.20
N ASN A 287 -21.37 -13.56 18.36
CA ASN A 287 -20.29 -13.01 19.17
C ASN A 287 -19.74 -11.71 18.57
N TRP A 288 -19.56 -11.63 17.24
CA TRP A 288 -19.17 -10.40 16.52
C TRP A 288 -20.22 -9.28 16.66
N GLN A 289 -21.50 -9.60 16.43
CA GLN A 289 -22.61 -8.65 16.55
C GLN A 289 -22.75 -8.08 17.97
N SER A 290 -22.38 -8.84 19.01
CA SER A 290 -22.36 -8.38 20.40
C SER A 290 -21.31 -7.31 20.72
N LYS A 291 -20.34 -7.05 19.82
CA LYS A 291 -19.25 -6.08 20.07
C LYS A 291 -19.63 -4.69 19.58
N SER A 292 -19.19 -3.68 20.34
CA SER A 292 -19.19 -2.28 19.91
C SER A 292 -18.00 -2.03 18.98
N LYS A 293 -18.28 -1.91 17.68
CA LYS A 293 -17.30 -1.82 16.60
C LYS A 293 -17.16 -0.37 16.14
N ILE A 294 -15.99 -0.02 15.64
CA ILE A 294 -15.69 1.30 15.10
C ILE A 294 -14.94 1.09 13.79
N TYR A 295 -15.63 1.36 12.70
CA TYR A 295 -15.12 1.20 11.35
C TYR A 295 -14.50 2.52 10.90
N ALA A 296 -13.17 2.56 10.74
CA ALA A 296 -12.46 3.75 10.30
C ALA A 296 -11.91 3.54 8.88
N LYS A 297 -12.33 4.39 7.93
CA LYS A 297 -11.94 4.30 6.52
C LYS A 297 -11.24 5.58 6.07
N GLY A 298 -10.02 5.44 5.57
CA GLY A 298 -9.38 6.41 4.71
C GLY A 298 -10.10 6.44 3.36
N THR A 299 -10.72 7.55 2.99
CA THR A 299 -11.46 7.68 1.72
C THR A 299 -10.57 7.64 0.48
N GLN A 300 -9.26 7.86 0.65
CA GLN A 300 -8.26 7.76 -0.43
C GLN A 300 -7.56 6.38 -0.43
N ASP A 301 -7.85 5.50 0.53
CA ASP A 301 -7.29 4.14 0.55
C ASP A 301 -8.05 3.23 -0.42
N LEU A 302 -7.64 3.31 -1.68
CA LEU A 302 -8.13 2.54 -2.82
C LEU A 302 -7.16 1.42 -3.23
N GLY A 303 -6.13 1.14 -2.41
CA GLY A 303 -5.08 0.16 -2.70
C GLY A 303 -5.43 -1.28 -2.32
N ASP A 304 -4.57 -2.20 -2.74
CA ASP A 304 -4.59 -3.60 -2.32
C ASP A 304 -3.19 -4.18 -2.12
N ASP A 305 -2.93 -4.74 -0.93
CA ASP A 305 -1.72 -5.50 -0.59
C ASP A 305 -2.04 -7.00 -0.37
N SER A 306 -2.98 -7.56 -1.12
CA SER A 306 -3.38 -8.98 -1.01
C SER A 306 -2.37 -9.92 -1.65
N SER A 307 -1.80 -10.82 -0.84
CA SER A 307 -0.93 -11.92 -1.31
C SER A 307 -1.66 -13.27 -1.48
N THR A 308 -3.00 -13.28 -1.40
CA THR A 308 -3.85 -14.47 -1.58
C THR A 308 -5.12 -14.11 -2.34
N CYS A 309 -5.80 -15.10 -2.92
CA CYS A 309 -7.04 -14.87 -3.67
C CYS A 309 -8.25 -14.52 -2.78
N ASN A 310 -8.21 -14.84 -1.48
CA ASN A 310 -9.36 -14.72 -0.58
C ASN A 310 -9.98 -13.31 -0.56
N PRO A 311 -9.22 -12.21 -0.37
CA PRO A 311 -9.79 -10.86 -0.34
C PRO A 311 -10.34 -10.42 -1.70
N GLY A 312 -9.78 -10.93 -2.80
CA GLY A 312 -10.27 -10.71 -4.17
C GLY A 312 -11.69 -11.22 -4.39
N THR A 313 -12.13 -12.24 -3.63
CA THR A 313 -13.53 -12.69 -3.68
C THR A 313 -14.52 -11.71 -3.05
N VAL A 314 -14.03 -10.79 -2.22
CA VAL A 314 -14.82 -9.74 -1.55
C VAL A 314 -14.72 -8.40 -2.29
N GLY A 315 -13.56 -8.09 -2.88
CA GLY A 315 -13.36 -6.89 -3.67
C GLY A 315 -11.94 -6.76 -4.19
N GLN A 316 -11.74 -5.92 -5.22
CA GLN A 316 -10.45 -5.62 -5.82
C GLN A 316 -9.54 -4.81 -4.90
N ASN A 317 -10.09 -3.97 -4.03
CA ASN A 317 -9.34 -3.12 -3.13
C ASN A 317 -10.03 -2.91 -1.77
N ARG A 318 -9.38 -2.18 -0.86
CA ARG A 318 -9.91 -1.87 0.48
C ARG A 318 -11.20 -1.08 0.48
N ASP A 319 -11.47 -0.32 -0.57
CA ASP A 319 -12.68 0.49 -0.71
C ASP A 319 -13.90 -0.40 -0.99
N GLU A 320 -13.83 -1.22 -2.04
CA GLU A 320 -14.86 -2.20 -2.37
C GLU A 320 -15.06 -3.21 -1.22
N ARG A 321 -13.98 -3.67 -0.57
CA ARG A 321 -14.07 -4.61 0.56
C ARG A 321 -14.70 -4.00 1.81
N PHE A 322 -14.39 -2.74 2.12
CA PHE A 322 -15.01 -2.04 3.25
C PHE A 322 -16.52 -1.89 3.03
N TYR A 323 -16.93 -1.43 1.84
CA TYR A 323 -18.36 -1.24 1.59
C TYR A 323 -19.12 -2.57 1.45
N ALA A 324 -18.47 -3.63 0.94
CA ALA A 324 -19.04 -4.97 0.91
C ALA A 324 -19.29 -5.54 2.31
N GLU A 325 -18.33 -5.38 3.24
CA GLU A 325 -18.48 -5.79 4.64
C GLU A 325 -19.67 -5.06 5.28
N ILE A 326 -19.70 -3.73 5.12
CA ILE A 326 -20.72 -2.85 5.68
C ILE A 326 -22.12 -3.08 5.07
N ALA A 327 -22.20 -3.44 3.78
CA ALA A 327 -23.47 -3.80 3.14
C ALA A 327 -23.99 -5.19 3.57
N THR A 328 -23.09 -6.15 3.82
CA THR A 328 -23.44 -7.53 4.19
C THR A 328 -23.76 -7.64 5.70
N TYR A 329 -23.01 -6.92 6.53
CA TYR A 329 -23.08 -6.97 7.99
C TYR A 329 -23.26 -5.54 8.56
N PRO A 330 -24.44 -4.91 8.37
CA PRO A 330 -24.64 -3.49 8.65
C PRO A 330 -24.39 -3.11 10.12
N PRO A 331 -23.74 -1.94 10.38
CA PRO A 331 -23.52 -1.42 11.72
C PRO A 331 -24.80 -1.24 12.53
N ASN A 332 -24.74 -1.53 13.83
CA ASN A 332 -25.83 -1.31 14.77
C ASN A 332 -25.62 -0.04 15.62
N SER A 333 -26.59 0.34 16.48
CA SER A 333 -26.51 1.56 17.30
C SER A 333 -25.43 1.54 18.41
N GLY A 334 -24.79 0.40 18.64
CA GLY A 334 -23.57 0.24 19.44
C GLY A 334 -22.29 0.56 18.67
N ASP A 335 -22.34 0.66 17.34
CA ASP A 335 -21.19 0.84 16.46
C ASP A 335 -20.94 2.32 16.11
N ASN A 336 -19.88 2.60 15.34
CA ASN A 336 -19.65 3.86 14.65
C ASN A 336 -18.99 3.61 13.28
N VAL A 337 -19.19 4.53 12.34
CA VAL A 337 -18.46 4.60 11.08
C VAL A 337 -17.86 5.99 10.91
N ASP A 338 -16.55 6.09 10.71
CA ASP A 338 -15.84 7.35 10.52
C ASP A 338 -15.04 7.35 9.22
N TYR A 339 -15.30 8.35 8.39
CA TYR A 339 -14.62 8.57 7.13
C TYR A 339 -13.58 9.69 7.28
N SER A 340 -12.32 9.35 7.03
CA SER A 340 -11.18 10.28 7.14
C SER A 340 -10.60 10.52 5.75
N ASN A 341 -10.24 11.77 5.43
CA ASN A 341 -9.62 12.12 4.14
C ASN A 341 -8.13 11.73 4.11
N CYS A 342 -7.87 10.42 4.17
CA CYS A 342 -6.56 9.79 4.30
C CYS A 342 -6.42 8.63 3.30
N GLY A 343 -5.18 8.36 2.87
CA GLY A 343 -4.80 7.10 2.23
C GLY A 343 -4.62 5.97 3.25
N HIS A 344 -3.71 5.03 2.97
CA HIS A 344 -3.31 3.95 3.89
C HIS A 344 -2.37 4.44 5.02
N ASP A 345 -2.68 5.60 5.62
CA ASP A 345 -1.86 6.26 6.63
C ASP A 345 -2.50 6.21 8.03
N ALA A 346 -1.88 5.41 8.91
CA ALA A 346 -2.25 5.31 10.31
C ALA A 346 -2.21 6.66 11.05
N SER A 347 -1.26 7.55 10.73
CA SER A 347 -1.08 8.82 11.43
C SER A 347 -2.21 9.80 11.11
N CYS A 348 -2.51 10.00 9.83
CA CYS A 348 -3.68 10.75 9.38
C CYS A 348 -4.99 10.20 10.00
N MET A 349 -5.17 8.87 10.06
CA MET A 349 -6.38 8.26 10.63
C MET A 349 -6.50 8.41 12.15
N MET A 350 -5.38 8.38 12.91
CA MET A 350 -5.41 8.63 14.37
C MET A 350 -5.66 10.11 14.68
N GLN A 351 -5.09 11.01 13.88
CA GLN A 351 -5.18 12.46 14.05
C GLN A 351 -6.48 13.07 13.51
N SER A 352 -7.24 12.34 12.66
CA SER A 352 -8.53 12.82 12.16
C SER A 352 -9.54 13.05 13.29
N SER A 353 -10.59 13.84 13.03
CA SER A 353 -11.67 14.08 13.99
C SER A 353 -12.32 12.78 14.47
N GLY A 354 -12.53 11.82 13.55
CA GLY A 354 -12.92 10.44 13.86
C GLY A 354 -11.90 9.76 14.77
N GLY A 355 -10.63 9.70 14.37
CA GLY A 355 -9.55 9.12 15.18
C GLY A 355 -9.54 9.63 16.62
N GLN A 356 -9.53 10.94 16.80
CA GLN A 356 -9.52 11.57 18.12
C GLN A 356 -10.79 11.28 18.93
N ALA A 357 -11.98 11.37 18.31
CA ALA A 357 -13.24 11.06 18.96
C ALA A 357 -13.26 9.64 19.52
N ARG A 358 -12.85 8.65 18.72
CA ARG A 358 -12.96 7.23 19.07
C ARG A 358 -11.83 6.76 20.00
N LEU A 359 -10.60 7.21 19.75
CA LEU A 359 -9.42 6.80 20.52
C LEU A 359 -9.33 7.53 21.87
N PHE A 360 -9.86 8.75 22.00
CA PHE A 360 -9.65 9.57 23.20
C PHE A 360 -10.92 10.12 23.87
N PHE A 361 -11.92 10.60 23.13
CA PHE A 361 -13.07 11.33 23.73
C PHE A 361 -14.29 10.45 24.10
N ASP A 362 -14.67 9.49 23.26
CA ASP A 362 -15.87 8.65 23.45
C ASP A 362 -15.84 7.92 24.80
N ASN A 363 -16.84 8.17 25.66
CA ASN A 363 -16.94 7.63 27.01
C ASN A 363 -15.64 7.80 27.85
N PHE A 364 -15.01 8.98 27.75
CA PHE A 364 -13.88 9.38 28.61
C PHE A 364 -14.33 9.66 30.04
N SER A 365 -15.47 10.35 30.20
CA SER A 365 -16.11 10.69 31.49
C SER A 365 -16.73 9.48 32.21
N GLY A 366 -17.13 8.43 31.48
CA GLY A 366 -17.82 7.26 32.04
C GLY A 366 -19.34 7.35 32.09
N ASP A 367 -19.93 8.33 31.39
CA ASP A 367 -21.37 8.56 31.27
C ASP A 367 -22.03 7.83 30.08
N GLY A 368 -21.24 7.09 29.28
CA GLY A 368 -21.71 6.43 28.05
C GLY A 368 -21.86 7.35 26.85
N SER A 369 -21.50 8.64 26.96
CA SER A 369 -21.51 9.57 25.84
C SER A 369 -20.58 9.13 24.72
N ARG A 370 -21.00 9.35 23.48
CA ARG A 370 -20.24 9.09 22.26
C ARG A 370 -20.54 10.22 21.29
N GLN A 371 -19.56 10.66 20.52
CA GLN A 371 -19.84 11.55 19.39
C GLN A 371 -20.66 10.79 18.34
N LEU A 372 -21.50 11.50 17.60
CA LEU A 372 -22.18 10.94 16.42
C LEU A 372 -21.14 10.50 15.37
N ASP A 373 -21.56 9.72 14.38
CA ASP A 373 -20.70 9.34 13.24
C ASP A 373 -20.17 10.60 12.54
N LEU A 374 -18.84 10.74 12.43
CA LEU A 374 -18.21 11.97 11.94
C LEU A 374 -18.03 12.00 10.42
N GLY A 375 -18.49 10.94 9.73
CA GLY A 375 -18.93 11.00 8.34
C GLY A 375 -20.25 10.24 8.20
N ASN A 376 -21.21 10.83 7.48
CA ASN A 376 -22.55 10.32 7.13
C ASN A 376 -22.95 8.97 7.76
N ARG A 377 -23.69 9.02 8.88
CA ARG A 377 -24.37 7.87 9.48
C ARG A 377 -25.16 7.11 8.42
N MET A 378 -24.89 5.82 8.27
CA MET A 378 -25.81 4.92 7.56
C MET A 378 -27.06 4.65 8.40
N GLN A 379 -28.21 4.99 7.84
CA GLN A 379 -29.51 4.50 8.26
C GLN A 379 -29.89 3.25 7.47
N ALA A 380 -30.97 2.56 7.86
CA ALA A 380 -31.42 1.38 7.15
C ALA A 380 -31.90 1.74 5.74
N GLY A 381 -31.09 1.43 4.72
CA GLY A 381 -31.33 1.77 3.31
C GLY A 381 -30.34 2.79 2.71
N ASP A 382 -29.47 3.41 3.52
CA ASP A 382 -28.44 4.32 3.01
C ASP A 382 -27.30 3.56 2.32
N SER A 383 -26.68 4.19 1.32
CA SER A 383 -25.50 3.67 0.64
C SER A 383 -24.30 3.60 1.60
N PRO A 384 -23.48 2.53 1.56
CA PRO A 384 -22.20 2.51 2.26
C PRO A 384 -21.23 3.62 1.81
N ASN A 385 -21.29 4.05 0.55
CA ASN A 385 -20.38 5.04 -0.01
C ASN A 385 -20.74 6.46 0.47
N PRO A 386 -19.84 7.16 1.20
CA PRO A 386 -20.14 8.42 1.87
C PRO A 386 -19.97 9.66 0.99
N SER A 387 -19.97 9.55 -0.35
CA SER A 387 -19.90 10.70 -1.26
C SER A 387 -20.93 11.77 -0.87
N SER A 388 -20.44 12.96 -0.51
CA SER A 388 -20.87 13.57 0.74
C SER A 388 -22.13 14.44 0.67
N SER A 389 -23.31 13.85 0.90
CA SER A 389 -24.47 14.39 1.68
C SER A 389 -25.82 13.75 1.29
N ASN A 390 -25.97 12.43 1.48
CA ASN A 390 -27.06 11.63 0.88
C ASN A 390 -27.18 11.85 -0.65
N ALA A 391 -26.09 12.28 -1.28
CA ALA A 391 -25.98 12.30 -2.72
C ALA A 391 -26.14 10.86 -3.23
N ALA A 392 -26.64 10.74 -4.47
CA ALA A 392 -26.37 9.54 -5.22
C ALA A 392 -24.86 9.26 -5.23
N VAL A 393 -24.53 7.98 -5.46
CA VAL A 393 -23.33 7.55 -6.20
C VAL A 393 -22.75 8.71 -7.03
N PRO A 394 -21.44 9.02 -6.96
CA PRO A 394 -20.82 10.09 -7.76
C PRO A 394 -21.33 9.97 -9.20
N ALA A 395 -22.25 10.86 -9.56
CA ALA A 395 -23.18 10.56 -10.63
C ALA A 395 -22.34 10.35 -11.89
N ILE A 396 -22.43 9.17 -12.52
CA ILE A 396 -21.67 8.92 -13.74
C ILE A 396 -22.21 9.94 -14.74
N VAL A 397 -21.41 10.99 -14.96
CA VAL A 397 -21.78 12.07 -15.86
C VAL A 397 -21.99 11.42 -17.23
N GLY A 398 -23.09 11.78 -17.85
CA GLY A 398 -23.70 10.93 -18.87
C GLY A 398 -25.20 11.11 -18.81
N THR A 399 -25.73 11.69 -19.87
CA THR A 399 -27.18 11.74 -20.13
C THR A 399 -27.71 10.39 -20.59
N GLY A 400 -26.86 9.59 -21.25
CA GLY A 400 -27.22 8.33 -21.88
C GLY A 400 -28.00 8.54 -23.18
N ALA A 401 -27.66 7.80 -24.21
CA ALA A 401 -28.38 7.78 -25.47
C ALA A 401 -29.35 6.59 -25.56
N GLY A 402 -30.30 6.65 -26.49
CA GLY A 402 -31.31 5.59 -26.66
C GLY A 402 -32.31 5.44 -25.49
N GLY A 403 -32.33 6.39 -24.55
CA GLY A 403 -33.10 6.29 -23.31
C GLY A 403 -32.47 5.39 -22.24
N MET A 404 -31.20 4.97 -22.41
CA MET A 404 -30.49 4.21 -21.40
C MET A 404 -30.11 5.07 -20.20
N THR A 405 -30.27 4.54 -18.99
CA THR A 405 -29.89 5.17 -17.71
C THR A 405 -28.96 4.25 -16.93
N TYR A 406 -28.10 4.82 -16.08
CA TYR A 406 -27.13 4.07 -15.28
C TYR A 406 -27.82 3.12 -14.29
N GLN A 407 -27.48 1.83 -14.37
CA GLN A 407 -28.05 0.77 -13.53
C GLN A 407 -27.11 0.34 -12.40
N GLY A 408 -25.81 0.55 -12.57
CA GLY A 408 -24.82 0.28 -11.55
C GLY A 408 -23.49 -0.25 -12.10
N CYS A 409 -22.55 -0.43 -11.19
CA CYS A 409 -21.29 -1.13 -11.46
C CYS A 409 -21.47 -2.62 -11.25
N TYR A 410 -21.09 -3.43 -12.24
CA TYR A 410 -21.21 -4.89 -12.21
C TYR A 410 -19.84 -5.55 -12.36
N THR A 411 -19.71 -6.80 -11.91
CA THR A 411 -18.50 -7.60 -12.17
C THR A 411 -18.38 -7.95 -13.66
N ASP A 412 -17.15 -7.85 -14.18
CA ASP A 412 -16.79 -8.30 -15.52
C ASP A 412 -15.59 -9.27 -15.42
N ALA A 413 -15.83 -10.37 -14.70
CA ALA A 413 -14.83 -11.39 -14.40
C ALA A 413 -15.52 -12.74 -14.20
N SER A 414 -16.13 -13.27 -15.26
CA SER A 414 -16.70 -14.62 -15.23
C SER A 414 -15.60 -15.67 -15.04
N ALA A 415 -15.95 -16.83 -14.47
CA ALA A 415 -15.04 -17.96 -14.36
C ALA A 415 -14.72 -18.64 -15.72
N SER A 416 -15.32 -18.18 -16.82
CA SER A 416 -15.16 -18.72 -18.18
C SER A 416 -14.43 -17.78 -19.15
N SER A 417 -13.73 -16.76 -18.65
CA SER A 417 -12.95 -15.79 -19.44
C SER A 417 -13.75 -14.96 -20.47
N GLN A 418 -15.08 -14.90 -20.33
CA GLN A 418 -15.97 -14.10 -21.18
C GLN A 418 -16.54 -12.91 -20.41
N HIS A 419 -16.66 -11.76 -21.09
CA HIS A 419 -17.27 -10.54 -20.54
C HIS A 419 -18.74 -10.74 -20.14
N SER A 420 -19.23 -9.93 -19.21
CA SER A 420 -20.62 -9.93 -18.73
C SER A 420 -21.63 -9.40 -19.77
N LEU A 421 -21.15 -8.74 -20.82
CA LEU A 421 -21.85 -8.45 -22.08
C LEU A 421 -20.94 -8.84 -23.26
N SER A 422 -21.35 -9.79 -24.10
CA SER A 422 -20.44 -10.44 -25.06
C SER A 422 -20.25 -9.70 -26.39
N ASN A 423 -21.09 -8.72 -26.75
CA ASN A 423 -21.03 -8.07 -28.06
C ASN A 423 -20.20 -6.77 -27.99
N VAL A 424 -18.94 -6.83 -28.39
CA VAL A 424 -18.10 -5.62 -28.54
C VAL A 424 -18.62 -4.80 -29.73
N VAL A 425 -18.86 -3.50 -29.53
CA VAL A 425 -19.32 -2.59 -30.59
C VAL A 425 -18.38 -1.39 -30.71
N SER A 426 -18.02 -1.04 -31.95
CA SER A 426 -17.20 0.13 -32.25
C SER A 426 -17.97 1.43 -32.00
N VAL A 427 -17.43 2.30 -31.15
CA VAL A 427 -17.96 3.66 -30.91
C VAL A 427 -17.39 4.66 -31.90
N SER A 428 -18.13 5.73 -32.17
CA SER A 428 -17.67 6.84 -33.02
C SER A 428 -16.85 7.84 -32.21
N GLY A 429 -15.53 7.84 -32.40
CA GLY A 429 -14.60 8.70 -31.65
C GLY A 429 -14.15 8.07 -30.33
N SER A 430 -13.83 8.89 -29.34
CA SER A 430 -13.42 8.41 -28.01
C SER A 430 -14.59 7.78 -27.24
N LEU A 431 -14.28 6.81 -26.37
CA LEU A 431 -15.28 6.16 -25.52
C LEU A 431 -15.82 7.13 -24.46
N SER A 432 -17.14 7.31 -24.44
CA SER A 432 -17.94 8.03 -23.44
C SER A 432 -19.25 7.25 -23.21
N VAL A 433 -20.00 7.63 -22.17
CA VAL A 433 -21.35 7.10 -21.90
C VAL A 433 -22.25 7.23 -23.13
N GLU A 434 -22.36 8.42 -23.71
CA GLU A 434 -23.14 8.68 -24.92
C GLU A 434 -22.62 7.87 -26.11
N SER A 435 -21.31 7.85 -26.37
CA SER A 435 -20.80 7.17 -27.58
C SER A 435 -21.00 5.65 -27.51
N CYS A 436 -20.95 5.04 -26.32
CA CYS A 436 -21.27 3.63 -26.13
C CYS A 436 -22.78 3.34 -26.13
N THR A 437 -23.57 4.07 -25.34
CA THR A 437 -25.03 3.84 -25.27
C THR A 437 -25.72 4.11 -26.62
N ALA A 438 -25.24 5.09 -27.39
CA ALA A 438 -25.73 5.36 -28.74
C ALA A 438 -25.38 4.22 -29.70
N ALA A 439 -24.17 3.67 -29.62
CA ALA A 439 -23.73 2.55 -30.45
C ALA A 439 -24.53 1.28 -30.14
N CYS A 440 -24.69 0.92 -28.85
CA CYS A 440 -25.51 -0.22 -28.44
C CYS A 440 -26.98 -0.06 -28.84
N SER A 441 -27.58 1.12 -28.62
CA SER A 441 -28.97 1.39 -29.01
C SER A 441 -29.17 1.33 -30.53
N SER A 442 -28.22 1.87 -31.31
CA SER A 442 -28.27 1.83 -32.78
C SER A 442 -28.07 0.41 -33.33
N ALA A 443 -27.34 -0.44 -32.62
CA ALA A 443 -27.19 -1.87 -32.89
C ALA A 443 -28.37 -2.73 -32.38
N GLY A 444 -29.41 -2.13 -31.79
CA GLY A 444 -30.62 -2.81 -31.33
C GLY A 444 -30.53 -3.49 -29.96
N TYR A 445 -29.54 -3.12 -29.14
CA TYR A 445 -29.37 -3.66 -27.79
C TYR A 445 -30.03 -2.80 -26.71
N THR A 446 -30.59 -3.44 -25.68
CA THR A 446 -31.25 -2.77 -24.54
C THR A 446 -30.31 -2.47 -23.36
N ILE A 447 -29.12 -3.06 -23.36
CA ILE A 447 -28.07 -2.87 -22.33
C ILE A 447 -26.76 -2.48 -23.02
N ALA A 448 -26.10 -1.45 -22.48
CA ALA A 448 -24.73 -1.07 -22.76
C ALA A 448 -23.87 -1.24 -21.49
N GLY A 449 -22.58 -1.50 -21.67
CA GLY A 449 -21.61 -1.63 -20.58
C GLY A 449 -20.26 -1.09 -21.02
N LEU A 450 -19.69 -0.20 -20.21
CA LEU A 450 -18.39 0.41 -20.47
C LEU A 450 -17.33 -0.26 -19.60
N LEU A 451 -16.27 -0.76 -20.23
CA LEU A 451 -15.21 -1.54 -19.58
C LEU A 451 -13.83 -0.92 -19.83
N GLY A 452 -13.01 -0.89 -18.78
CA GLY A 452 -11.58 -0.57 -18.84
C GLY A 452 -11.21 0.71 -19.59
N ALA A 453 -12.08 1.72 -19.61
CA ALA A 453 -11.92 2.96 -20.40
C ALA A 453 -11.67 2.76 -21.91
N SER A 454 -11.90 1.57 -22.45
CA SER A 454 -11.43 1.18 -23.79
C SER A 454 -12.40 0.32 -24.60
N GLN A 455 -13.39 -0.33 -23.96
CA GLN A 455 -14.36 -1.17 -24.62
C GLN A 455 -15.80 -0.73 -24.35
N CYS A 456 -16.62 -0.74 -25.41
CA CYS A 456 -18.07 -0.69 -25.34
C CYS A 456 -18.62 -2.08 -25.62
N LEU A 457 -19.41 -2.61 -24.67
CA LEU A 457 -20.00 -3.93 -24.71
C LEU A 457 -21.53 -3.79 -24.68
N CYS A 458 -22.22 -4.58 -25.50
CA CYS A 458 -23.68 -4.48 -25.65
C CYS A 458 -24.37 -5.84 -25.48
N GLY A 459 -25.64 -5.82 -25.10
CA GLY A 459 -26.47 -7.02 -25.04
C GLY A 459 -27.92 -6.76 -24.65
N ASN A 460 -28.71 -7.83 -24.60
CA ASN A 460 -30.10 -7.81 -24.13
C ASN A 460 -30.29 -8.53 -22.79
N SER A 461 -29.20 -9.06 -22.22
CA SER A 461 -29.10 -9.55 -20.85
C SER A 461 -27.65 -9.49 -20.38
N LEU A 462 -27.45 -9.21 -19.09
CA LEU A 462 -26.17 -9.43 -18.40
C LEU A 462 -25.96 -10.94 -18.21
N ALA A 463 -24.71 -11.40 -18.24
CA ALA A 463 -24.35 -12.77 -17.84
C ALA A 463 -24.84 -13.10 -16.42
N TYR A 464 -25.08 -14.38 -16.12
CA TYR A 464 -25.55 -14.78 -14.79
C TYR A 464 -24.56 -14.40 -13.70
N ASP A 465 -23.26 -14.62 -13.88
CA ASP A 465 -22.23 -14.26 -12.89
C ASP A 465 -21.99 -12.74 -12.71
N ALA A 466 -22.62 -11.87 -13.51
CA ALA A 466 -22.53 -10.43 -13.37
C ALA A 466 -23.24 -9.97 -12.07
N LEU A 467 -22.47 -9.71 -11.02
CA LEU A 467 -22.97 -9.24 -9.73
C LEU A 467 -22.84 -7.73 -9.64
N LYS A 468 -23.88 -7.04 -9.15
CA LYS A 468 -23.79 -5.61 -8.84
C LYS A 468 -22.89 -5.42 -7.61
N VAL A 469 -21.87 -4.59 -7.76
CA VAL A 469 -20.95 -4.17 -6.69
C VAL A 469 -21.20 -2.69 -6.36
N VAL A 470 -20.35 -2.11 -5.51
CA VAL A 470 -20.41 -0.67 -5.24
C VAL A 470 -19.96 0.14 -6.44
N ASP A 471 -20.65 1.24 -6.70
CA ASP A 471 -20.47 2.00 -7.94
C ASP A 471 -19.07 2.66 -8.07
N ASN A 472 -18.40 2.94 -6.95
CA ASN A 472 -17.01 3.43 -6.96
C ASN A 472 -15.99 2.39 -7.47
N ALA A 473 -16.36 1.11 -7.59
CA ALA A 473 -15.53 0.09 -8.23
C ALA A 473 -15.41 0.28 -9.75
N CYS A 474 -16.25 1.13 -10.38
CA CYS A 474 -16.22 1.44 -11.81
C CYS A 474 -15.51 2.77 -12.12
N SER A 475 -14.56 3.22 -11.29
CA SER A 475 -14.04 4.59 -11.23
C SER A 475 -12.98 4.98 -12.28
N THR A 476 -12.74 4.21 -13.35
CA THR A 476 -11.83 4.65 -14.42
C THR A 476 -12.49 5.72 -15.28
N ALA A 477 -11.89 6.90 -15.40
CA ALA A 477 -12.44 7.99 -16.21
C ALA A 477 -12.55 7.62 -17.72
N CYS A 478 -13.59 8.07 -18.40
CA CYS A 478 -13.79 7.86 -19.83
C CYS A 478 -12.86 8.75 -20.69
N PRO A 479 -12.20 8.23 -21.76
CA PRO A 479 -11.32 9.05 -22.60
C PRO A 479 -12.04 10.11 -23.46
N GLY A 480 -13.35 9.93 -23.70
CA GLY A 480 -14.18 10.92 -24.40
C GLY A 480 -14.67 12.07 -23.53
N ASN A 481 -14.78 11.85 -22.21
CA ASN A 481 -15.14 12.85 -21.22
C ASN A 481 -14.67 12.39 -19.83
N SER A 482 -13.71 13.08 -19.25
CA SER A 482 -13.08 12.69 -17.98
C SER A 482 -13.94 12.93 -16.73
N ALA A 483 -15.13 13.51 -16.88
CA ALA A 483 -16.13 13.59 -15.81
C ALA A 483 -16.98 12.30 -15.69
N GLU A 484 -16.91 11.41 -16.67
CA GLU A 484 -17.66 10.16 -16.75
C GLU A 484 -16.76 8.97 -16.39
N PHE A 485 -17.37 7.84 -16.06
CA PHE A 485 -16.63 6.63 -15.69
C PHE A 485 -17.00 5.42 -16.57
N CYS A 486 -15.96 4.76 -17.06
CA CYS A 486 -15.98 3.68 -18.04
C CYS A 486 -15.49 2.36 -17.42
N GLY A 487 -15.94 2.05 -16.20
CA GLY A 487 -15.67 0.78 -15.53
C GLY A 487 -14.24 0.64 -14.98
N THR A 488 -13.73 -0.57 -14.95
CA THR A 488 -12.29 -0.93 -14.85
C THR A 488 -12.03 -2.17 -15.72
N GLY A 489 -10.82 -2.71 -15.74
CA GLY A 489 -10.51 -3.95 -16.49
C GLY A 489 -11.25 -5.22 -16.03
N ALA A 490 -12.05 -5.16 -14.97
CA ALA A 490 -12.92 -6.26 -14.51
C ALA A 490 -14.21 -5.76 -13.81
N ARG A 491 -14.66 -4.54 -14.17
CA ARG A 491 -15.87 -3.88 -13.63
C ARG A 491 -16.59 -3.13 -14.73
N LEU A 492 -17.84 -3.48 -15.00
CA LEU A 492 -18.65 -2.95 -16.09
C LEU A 492 -19.56 -1.83 -15.56
N ALA A 493 -19.44 -0.62 -16.11
CA ALA A 493 -20.40 0.46 -15.85
C ALA A 493 -21.64 0.24 -16.73
N VAL A 494 -22.74 -0.26 -16.16
CA VAL A 494 -23.91 -0.74 -16.92
C VAL A 494 -24.98 0.34 -17.07
N TRP A 495 -25.48 0.48 -18.29
CA TRP A 495 -26.55 1.39 -18.69
C TRP A 495 -27.66 0.60 -19.42
N SER A 496 -28.92 0.91 -19.16
CA SER A 496 -30.06 0.23 -19.82
C SER A 496 -31.32 1.08 -19.79
N GLY A 497 -32.26 0.82 -20.72
CA GLY A 497 -33.58 1.47 -20.79
C GLY A 497 -34.56 1.07 -19.66
N GLY A 498 -34.08 0.35 -18.64
CA GLY A 498 -34.82 -0.12 -17.48
C GLY A 498 -33.91 -0.98 -16.60
N THR A 499 -34.47 -1.66 -15.60
CA THR A 499 -33.71 -2.64 -14.80
C THR A 499 -33.09 -3.70 -15.72
N PRO A 500 -31.77 -3.95 -15.68
CA PRO A 500 -31.12 -4.79 -16.68
C PRO A 500 -31.54 -6.24 -16.47
N THR A 501 -32.04 -6.85 -17.54
CA THR A 501 -32.32 -8.29 -17.59
C THR A 501 -31.04 -9.08 -17.34
N GLN A 502 -31.11 -10.11 -16.51
CA GLN A 502 -30.01 -11.04 -16.26
C GLN A 502 -30.34 -12.39 -16.87
N ALA A 503 -29.34 -13.05 -17.45
CA ALA A 503 -29.45 -14.43 -17.92
C ALA A 503 -29.84 -15.35 -16.74
N GLY A 504 -30.65 -16.38 -17.05
CA GLY A 504 -31.00 -17.40 -16.07
C GLY A 504 -29.77 -18.12 -15.52
N ALA A 505 -29.90 -18.72 -14.34
CA ALA A 505 -28.85 -19.55 -13.76
C ALA A 505 -28.46 -20.67 -14.75
N TYR A 506 -27.14 -20.87 -14.92
CA TYR A 506 -26.58 -21.84 -15.86
C TYR A 506 -27.21 -23.22 -15.66
N GLY A 507 -27.75 -23.78 -16.75
CA GLY A 507 -28.61 -24.95 -16.71
C GLY A 507 -27.96 -26.19 -17.29
N ASN A 508 -28.42 -27.37 -16.86
CA ASN A 508 -28.29 -28.56 -17.68
C ASN A 508 -29.34 -28.51 -18.79
N VAL A 509 -29.02 -29.02 -19.98
CA VAL A 509 -29.95 -29.02 -21.12
C VAL A 509 -31.00 -30.12 -20.92
N ASN A 510 -32.03 -29.82 -20.13
CA ASN A 510 -32.98 -30.82 -19.60
C ASN A 510 -33.56 -31.76 -20.67
N THR A 511 -33.80 -31.26 -21.88
CA THR A 511 -34.25 -32.04 -23.04
C THR A 511 -33.49 -31.64 -24.30
N LEU A 512 -32.83 -32.62 -24.92
CA LEU A 512 -32.15 -32.52 -26.20
C LEU A 512 -32.81 -33.47 -27.22
N THR A 513 -32.62 -33.25 -28.52
CA THR A 513 -33.14 -34.17 -29.55
C THR A 513 -32.46 -35.53 -29.45
N GLY A 514 -33.17 -36.52 -28.90
CA GLY A 514 -32.69 -37.90 -28.73
C GLY A 514 -32.04 -38.22 -27.37
N TYR A 515 -31.88 -37.23 -26.48
CA TYR A 515 -31.30 -37.42 -25.14
C TYR A 515 -31.95 -36.49 -24.10
N SER A 516 -32.04 -36.94 -22.85
CA SER A 516 -32.49 -36.12 -21.70
C SER A 516 -31.41 -36.06 -20.64
N TYR A 517 -31.27 -34.93 -19.95
CA TYR A 517 -30.38 -34.86 -18.79
C TYR A 517 -30.79 -35.88 -17.72
N ALA A 518 -29.82 -36.61 -17.18
CA ALA A 518 -30.06 -37.64 -16.18
C ALA A 518 -29.70 -37.14 -14.77
N SER A 519 -28.42 -36.83 -14.54
CA SER A 519 -27.94 -36.24 -13.27
C SER A 519 -26.47 -35.80 -13.39
N CYS A 520 -25.97 -35.22 -12.31
CA CYS A 520 -24.54 -35.12 -12.05
C CYS A 520 -24.04 -36.44 -11.46
N TYR A 521 -22.91 -36.95 -11.93
CA TYR A 521 -22.30 -38.19 -11.44
C TYR A 521 -20.85 -37.94 -11.00
N VAL A 522 -20.38 -38.68 -10.00
CA VAL A 522 -18.95 -38.67 -9.64
C VAL A 522 -18.18 -39.48 -10.67
N ASP A 523 -17.21 -38.85 -11.34
CA ASP A 523 -16.32 -39.55 -12.27
C ASP A 523 -15.00 -39.95 -11.58
N ASN A 524 -14.24 -40.83 -12.24
CA ASN A 524 -12.90 -41.25 -11.84
C ASN A 524 -12.82 -41.88 -10.42
N ALA A 525 -13.96 -42.31 -9.87
CA ALA A 525 -14.05 -42.91 -8.56
C ALA A 525 -13.21 -44.21 -8.50
N ASN A 526 -12.20 -44.23 -7.63
CA ASN A 526 -11.19 -45.29 -7.58
C ASN A 526 -10.47 -45.50 -8.93
N ASN A 527 -10.02 -44.42 -9.57
CA ASN A 527 -9.31 -44.38 -10.86
C ASN A 527 -10.10 -45.03 -12.03
N THR A 528 -11.42 -45.08 -11.95
CA THR A 528 -12.28 -45.72 -12.96
C THR A 528 -13.27 -44.69 -13.54
N ARG A 529 -13.23 -44.48 -14.85
CA ARG A 529 -14.14 -43.56 -15.56
C ARG A 529 -15.58 -44.09 -15.60
N ALA A 530 -16.54 -43.21 -15.37
CA ALA A 530 -17.99 -43.46 -15.32
C ALA A 530 -18.59 -43.82 -16.69
N LEU A 531 -18.06 -43.22 -17.75
CA LEU A 531 -18.32 -43.54 -19.17
C LEU A 531 -16.97 -43.71 -19.86
N ASN A 532 -16.74 -44.85 -20.52
CA ASN A 532 -15.40 -45.31 -20.89
C ASN A 532 -15.28 -45.86 -22.34
N ALA A 533 -16.30 -45.69 -23.19
CA ALA A 533 -16.32 -46.34 -24.51
C ALA A 533 -15.69 -45.49 -25.63
N LYS A 534 -15.88 -44.17 -25.59
CA LYS A 534 -15.34 -43.21 -26.57
C LYS A 534 -15.27 -41.84 -25.92
N SER A 535 -14.26 -41.03 -26.23
CA SER A 535 -14.18 -39.64 -25.74
C SER A 535 -13.52 -38.70 -26.75
N THR A 536 -13.71 -37.40 -26.54
CA THR A 536 -13.01 -36.31 -27.24
C THR A 536 -12.97 -35.08 -26.35
N SER A 537 -12.07 -34.14 -26.64
CA SER A 537 -12.09 -32.80 -26.06
C SER A 537 -11.96 -31.73 -27.13
N THR A 538 -12.55 -30.56 -26.90
CA THR A 538 -12.43 -29.37 -27.76
C THR A 538 -12.68 -28.10 -26.95
N SER A 539 -11.97 -27.02 -27.31
CA SER A 539 -12.18 -25.67 -26.78
C SER A 539 -13.53 -25.06 -27.18
N SER A 540 -14.31 -25.72 -28.04
CA SER A 540 -15.64 -25.31 -28.50
C SER A 540 -16.77 -26.27 -28.07
N MET A 541 -16.61 -27.00 -26.97
CA MET A 541 -17.56 -28.02 -26.51
C MET A 541 -18.92 -27.43 -26.09
N THR A 542 -20.01 -27.90 -26.70
CA THR A 542 -21.42 -27.73 -26.24
C THR A 542 -22.06 -29.09 -25.96
N VAL A 543 -23.19 -29.11 -25.26
CA VAL A 543 -23.97 -30.33 -25.02
C VAL A 543 -24.43 -30.98 -26.34
N GLU A 544 -24.87 -30.19 -27.33
CA GLU A 544 -25.22 -30.67 -28.69
C GLU A 544 -24.02 -31.34 -29.36
N SER A 545 -22.84 -30.71 -29.26
CA SER A 545 -21.62 -31.20 -29.92
C SER A 545 -21.19 -32.55 -29.36
N CYS A 546 -21.32 -32.76 -28.04
CA CYS A 546 -21.06 -34.04 -27.41
C CYS A 546 -22.14 -35.08 -27.74
N ALA A 547 -23.41 -34.70 -27.75
CA ALA A 547 -24.51 -35.57 -28.15
C ALA A 547 -24.37 -36.07 -29.60
N ALA A 548 -23.96 -35.19 -30.52
CA ALA A 548 -23.67 -35.53 -31.91
C ALA A 548 -22.45 -36.46 -32.01
N PHE A 549 -21.37 -36.19 -31.26
CA PHE A 549 -20.18 -37.04 -31.20
C PHE A 549 -20.47 -38.44 -30.62
N CYS A 550 -21.37 -38.53 -29.62
CA CYS A 550 -21.82 -39.75 -28.98
C CYS A 550 -23.10 -40.35 -29.59
N SER A 551 -23.52 -39.92 -30.79
CA SER A 551 -24.70 -40.47 -31.46
C SER A 551 -24.62 -41.99 -31.59
N GLY A 552 -25.65 -42.71 -31.11
CA GLY A 552 -25.70 -44.17 -31.06
C GLY A 552 -25.25 -44.79 -29.72
N TYR A 553 -24.83 -44.01 -28.73
CA TYR A 553 -24.55 -44.49 -27.37
C TYR A 553 -25.75 -44.30 -26.44
N GLN A 554 -25.92 -45.18 -25.45
CA GLN A 554 -26.99 -45.07 -24.45
C GLN A 554 -26.80 -43.84 -23.55
N TYR A 555 -25.56 -43.49 -23.23
CA TYR A 555 -25.20 -42.34 -22.40
C TYR A 555 -24.10 -41.52 -23.07
N PHE A 556 -24.17 -40.20 -22.87
CA PHE A 556 -23.00 -39.34 -22.94
C PHE A 556 -22.88 -38.50 -21.67
N GLY A 557 -21.70 -37.95 -21.42
CA GLY A 557 -21.47 -37.04 -20.32
C GLY A 557 -20.34 -36.07 -20.60
N LEU A 558 -20.41 -34.88 -20.02
CA LEU A 558 -19.43 -33.81 -20.21
C LEU A 558 -18.70 -33.52 -18.90
N GLU A 559 -17.38 -33.33 -18.99
CA GLU A 559 -16.48 -33.00 -17.87
C GLU A 559 -15.63 -31.77 -18.21
N TYR A 560 -15.16 -31.08 -17.17
CA TYR A 560 -14.06 -30.11 -17.24
C TYR A 560 -14.21 -29.05 -18.36
N SER A 561 -15.43 -28.54 -18.55
CA SER A 561 -15.85 -27.58 -19.59
C SER A 561 -15.73 -28.03 -21.05
N SER A 562 -14.83 -28.96 -21.36
CA SER A 562 -14.26 -29.16 -22.69
C SER A 562 -14.16 -30.62 -23.11
N GLU A 563 -14.46 -31.56 -22.21
CA GLU A 563 -14.36 -33.00 -22.44
C GLU A 563 -15.74 -33.66 -22.59
N CYS A 564 -15.81 -34.66 -23.46
CA CYS A 564 -17.02 -35.41 -23.78
C CYS A 564 -16.71 -36.91 -23.76
N TYR A 565 -17.56 -37.68 -23.08
CA TYR A 565 -17.42 -39.11 -22.87
C TYR A 565 -18.72 -39.84 -23.24
N CYS A 566 -18.61 -40.98 -23.94
CA CYS A 566 -19.74 -41.83 -24.35
C CYS A 566 -19.67 -43.20 -23.66
N GLY A 567 -20.82 -43.84 -23.43
CA GLY A 567 -20.87 -45.21 -22.91
C GLY A 567 -22.23 -45.91 -23.07
N GLN A 568 -22.21 -47.24 -23.12
CA GLN A 568 -23.43 -48.07 -23.12
C GLN A 568 -23.94 -48.37 -21.71
N THR A 569 -23.09 -48.19 -20.70
CA THR A 569 -23.37 -48.41 -19.29
C THR A 569 -22.78 -47.25 -18.49
N LEU A 570 -23.50 -46.81 -17.46
CA LEU A 570 -23.05 -45.78 -16.53
C LEU A 570 -22.67 -46.45 -15.20
N THR A 571 -21.39 -46.43 -14.85
CA THR A 571 -20.86 -47.06 -13.62
C THR A 571 -20.35 -46.01 -12.63
N ALA A 572 -21.27 -45.18 -12.13
CA ALA A 572 -20.99 -44.12 -11.17
C ALA A 572 -22.16 -43.88 -10.21
N ALA A 573 -21.86 -43.30 -9.05
CA ALA A 573 -22.87 -42.75 -8.13
C ALA A 573 -23.24 -41.31 -8.53
N THR A 574 -24.48 -40.90 -8.25
CA THR A 574 -24.91 -39.50 -8.38
C THR A 574 -24.07 -38.61 -7.47
N GLY A 575 -23.61 -37.48 -7.99
CA GLY A 575 -22.67 -36.58 -7.32
C GLY A 575 -23.12 -35.12 -7.32
N THR A 576 -22.22 -34.26 -6.84
CA THR A 576 -22.34 -32.80 -6.86
C THR A 576 -21.07 -32.20 -7.45
N GLY A 577 -21.13 -30.96 -7.94
CA GLY A 577 -19.96 -30.27 -8.52
C GLY A 577 -19.98 -30.15 -10.05
N CYS A 578 -21.07 -30.60 -10.71
CA CYS A 578 -21.30 -30.31 -12.13
C CYS A 578 -21.71 -28.84 -12.34
N THR A 579 -20.76 -27.91 -12.18
CA THR A 579 -20.97 -26.46 -12.18
C THR A 579 -20.01 -25.69 -13.11
N MET A 580 -19.19 -26.39 -13.91
CA MET A 580 -18.37 -25.78 -14.95
C MET A 580 -19.19 -25.57 -16.23
N LEU A 581 -18.94 -24.46 -16.93
CA LEU A 581 -19.67 -24.08 -18.14
C LEU A 581 -19.11 -24.77 -19.38
N CYS A 582 -19.94 -24.99 -20.40
CA CYS A 582 -19.50 -25.57 -21.67
C CYS A 582 -18.65 -24.60 -22.49
N ALA A 583 -17.44 -25.01 -22.89
CA ALA A 583 -16.43 -24.14 -23.51
C ALA A 583 -16.89 -23.47 -24.83
N GLY A 584 -17.82 -24.10 -25.56
CA GLY A 584 -18.49 -23.53 -26.73
C GLY A 584 -19.87 -22.92 -26.45
N ASN A 585 -20.48 -23.16 -25.28
CA ASN A 585 -21.74 -22.52 -24.88
C ASN A 585 -21.78 -22.24 -23.37
N ASN A 586 -21.37 -21.03 -22.97
CA ASN A 586 -21.38 -20.57 -21.58
C ASN A 586 -22.78 -20.36 -20.96
N THR A 587 -23.86 -20.90 -21.55
CA THR A 587 -25.18 -21.01 -20.89
C THR A 587 -25.47 -22.42 -20.34
N GLU A 588 -24.64 -23.40 -20.68
CA GLU A 588 -24.82 -24.83 -20.39
C GLU A 588 -23.79 -25.36 -19.37
N LEU A 589 -24.15 -26.43 -18.66
CA LEU A 589 -23.29 -27.12 -17.68
C LEU A 589 -22.57 -28.35 -18.26
N CYS A 590 -21.24 -28.27 -18.30
CA CYS A 590 -20.30 -29.31 -18.76
C CYS A 590 -19.48 -29.92 -17.60
N GLY A 591 -20.19 -30.48 -16.63
CA GLY A 591 -19.58 -31.21 -15.51
C GLY A 591 -18.74 -30.34 -14.58
N GLY A 592 -17.66 -30.91 -14.06
CA GLY A 592 -16.74 -30.34 -13.08
C GLY A 592 -15.51 -31.24 -12.93
N SER A 593 -14.57 -30.90 -12.04
CA SER A 593 -13.41 -31.76 -11.80
C SER A 593 -13.82 -33.06 -11.10
N ASN A 594 -13.68 -34.21 -11.77
CA ASN A 594 -14.19 -35.52 -11.34
C ASN A 594 -15.73 -35.54 -11.18
N ALA A 595 -16.44 -34.72 -11.95
CA ALA A 595 -17.90 -34.62 -11.92
C ALA A 595 -18.48 -34.54 -13.34
N LEU A 596 -19.31 -35.50 -13.73
CA LEU A 596 -19.79 -35.69 -15.09
C LEU A 596 -21.27 -35.27 -15.21
N SER A 597 -21.57 -34.30 -16.08
CA SER A 597 -22.96 -33.96 -16.44
C SER A 597 -23.47 -35.02 -17.42
N VAL A 598 -24.25 -36.01 -16.97
CA VAL A 598 -24.66 -37.16 -17.77
C VAL A 598 -26.06 -37.00 -18.37
N TYR A 599 -26.18 -37.41 -19.62
CA TYR A 599 -27.39 -37.41 -20.44
C TYR A 599 -27.67 -38.84 -20.94
N ASN A 600 -28.94 -39.24 -20.94
CA ASN A 600 -29.39 -40.59 -21.29
C ASN A 600 -30.22 -40.55 -22.58
N SER A 601 -30.03 -41.52 -23.48
CA SER A 601 -30.74 -41.60 -24.75
C SER A 601 -32.22 -41.88 -24.54
N THR A 602 -33.07 -41.04 -25.16
CA THR A 602 -34.53 -41.21 -25.14
C THR A 602 -35.05 -42.08 -26.28
N THR A 603 -34.18 -42.50 -27.21
CA THR A 603 -34.54 -43.28 -28.41
C THR A 603 -34.07 -44.74 -28.38
N LEU A 604 -33.02 -45.06 -27.62
CA LEU A 604 -32.47 -46.42 -27.52
C LEU A 604 -33.17 -47.32 -26.48
N ILE A 605 -34.22 -46.83 -25.82
CA ILE A 605 -34.92 -47.51 -24.72
C ILE A 605 -35.89 -48.61 -25.22
N SER A 606 -35.39 -49.62 -25.96
CA SER A 606 -36.15 -50.83 -26.33
C SER A 606 -35.30 -52.02 -26.82
N SER A 607 -34.40 -52.54 -25.97
CA SER A 607 -33.83 -53.89 -26.16
C SER A 607 -33.19 -54.49 -24.90
N THR A 608 -34.01 -55.01 -23.98
CA THR A 608 -33.50 -55.73 -22.79
C THR A 608 -34.18 -57.09 -22.60
N THR A 609 -33.54 -58.16 -23.10
CA THR A 609 -33.76 -59.53 -22.62
C THR A 609 -32.50 -60.37 -22.84
N THR A 610 -32.01 -60.97 -21.76
CA THR A 610 -31.42 -62.33 -21.61
C THR A 610 -30.84 -63.05 -22.85
N THR A 611 -29.68 -63.72 -22.78
CA THR A 611 -29.16 -64.49 -21.63
C THR A 611 -27.64 -64.77 -21.74
N THR A 612 -26.99 -64.97 -20.59
CA THR A 612 -25.78 -65.79 -20.26
C THR A 612 -24.75 -66.24 -21.31
N THR A 613 -23.54 -66.47 -20.76
CA THR A 613 -22.48 -67.46 -21.11
C THR A 613 -21.29 -67.04 -22.01
N SER A 614 -20.15 -66.88 -21.31
CA SER A 614 -18.82 -67.48 -21.62
C SER A 614 -17.98 -67.08 -22.84
N THR A 615 -16.74 -66.66 -22.50
CA THR A 615 -15.44 -67.04 -23.08
C THR A 615 -15.00 -66.58 -24.48
N THR A 616 -14.13 -65.56 -24.46
CA THR A 616 -12.73 -65.62 -24.93
C THR A 616 -12.41 -65.45 -26.44
N SER A 617 -11.31 -64.71 -26.66
CA SER A 617 -10.37 -64.72 -27.81
C SER A 617 -10.75 -64.12 -29.18
N THR A 618 -10.25 -62.89 -29.38
CA THR A 618 -9.10 -62.59 -30.27
C THR A 618 -9.24 -62.66 -31.82
N SER A 619 -8.93 -61.51 -32.43
CA SER A 619 -8.21 -61.28 -33.71
C SER A 619 -8.93 -61.22 -35.10
N THR A 620 -8.74 -60.05 -35.73
CA THR A 620 -8.24 -59.79 -37.10
C THR A 620 -9.07 -60.06 -38.39
N THR A 621 -9.23 -58.96 -39.17
CA THR A 621 -9.08 -58.88 -40.66
C THR A 621 -10.16 -59.53 -41.57
N THR A 622 -10.40 -59.16 -42.84
CA THR A 622 -9.73 -58.21 -43.78
C THR A 622 -10.68 -57.70 -44.90
N THR A 623 -10.56 -56.41 -45.27
CA THR A 623 -10.66 -55.76 -46.62
C THR A 623 -11.73 -56.07 -47.71
N SER A 624 -12.03 -54.97 -48.45
CA SER A 624 -12.12 -54.80 -49.94
C SER A 624 -13.44 -54.87 -50.75
N SER A 625 -13.97 -53.67 -51.04
CA SER A 625 -14.04 -53.01 -52.38
C SER A 625 -15.07 -53.37 -53.50
N ALA A 626 -16.07 -52.49 -53.67
CA ALA A 626 -16.44 -51.70 -54.91
C ALA A 626 -16.81 -52.42 -56.25
N PRO A 627 -17.28 -51.71 -57.32
CA PRO A 627 -17.74 -50.30 -57.51
C PRO A 627 -19.28 -50.25 -57.86
N THR A 628 -19.95 -49.44 -58.72
CA THR A 628 -19.65 -48.43 -59.78
C THR A 628 -20.89 -47.58 -60.18
N SER A 629 -20.70 -46.32 -60.64
CA SER A 629 -21.54 -45.52 -61.63
C SER A 629 -23.05 -45.23 -61.40
N SER A 630 -23.67 -44.12 -61.87
CA SER A 630 -23.29 -42.77 -62.40
C SER A 630 -24.63 -41.97 -62.70
N ALA A 631 -24.80 -40.82 -63.38
CA ALA A 631 -23.98 -39.77 -64.03
C ALA A 631 -24.81 -38.46 -64.26
N ALA A 632 -24.16 -37.27 -64.16
CA ALA A 632 -24.44 -36.00 -64.88
C ALA A 632 -25.79 -35.24 -64.62
N SER A 633 -25.96 -33.93 -64.89
CA SER A 633 -25.21 -32.85 -65.62
C SER A 633 -25.65 -31.45 -65.04
N THR A 634 -25.32 -30.21 -65.46
CA THR A 634 -24.37 -29.52 -66.38
C THR A 634 -24.49 -27.97 -66.13
N ALA A 635 -23.59 -27.02 -66.47
CA ALA A 635 -22.12 -26.99 -66.51
C ALA A 635 -21.57 -25.56 -66.86
N THR A 636 -20.93 -24.86 -65.89
CA THR A 636 -19.70 -24.05 -66.14
C THR A 636 -19.93 -22.70 -66.89
N SER A 637 -19.01 -21.74 -67.14
CA SER A 637 -17.53 -21.61 -67.22
C SER A 637 -17.14 -20.11 -67.04
N THR A 638 -15.89 -19.61 -66.85
CA THR A 638 -14.48 -20.09 -66.69
C THR A 638 -13.72 -18.96 -65.91
N ALA A 639 -12.41 -18.93 -65.57
CA ALA A 639 -11.22 -19.78 -65.80
C ALA A 639 -10.26 -19.65 -64.58
N THR A 640 -9.59 -20.68 -64.06
CA THR A 640 -8.40 -21.43 -64.59
C THR A 640 -7.09 -20.63 -64.42
N SER A 641 -5.99 -21.12 -63.82
CA SER A 641 -5.67 -22.29 -62.95
C SER A 641 -4.31 -21.97 -62.24
N THR A 642 -3.56 -22.81 -61.49
CA THR A 642 -3.42 -24.27 -61.34
C THR A 642 -2.80 -24.63 -59.96
N SER A 643 -2.68 -25.91 -59.62
CA SER A 643 -2.15 -26.44 -58.35
C SER A 643 -0.74 -27.04 -58.41
N THR A 644 -0.03 -27.08 -57.27
CA THR A 644 0.91 -28.16 -56.90
C THR A 644 1.03 -28.32 -55.39
N THR A 645 1.31 -29.54 -54.92
CA THR A 645 1.56 -29.88 -53.50
C THR A 645 3.03 -30.20 -53.25
N THR A 646 3.65 -29.57 -52.25
CA THR A 646 4.98 -29.96 -51.73
C THR A 646 5.08 -29.75 -50.23
N THR A 647 5.58 -30.76 -49.51
CA THR A 647 5.88 -30.70 -48.07
C THR A 647 7.25 -30.07 -47.80
N SER A 648 7.30 -28.92 -47.11
CA SER A 648 8.51 -28.46 -46.40
C SER A 648 8.24 -27.26 -45.48
N SER A 649 8.83 -27.30 -44.28
CA SER A 649 9.32 -26.17 -43.46
C SER A 649 8.48 -24.89 -43.32
N ALA A 650 8.05 -24.59 -42.09
CA ALA A 650 7.85 -23.21 -41.64
C ALA A 650 9.21 -22.51 -41.43
N ALA A 651 9.47 -21.39 -42.11
CA ALA A 651 10.48 -20.36 -41.79
C ALA A 651 10.61 -19.29 -42.92
N ALA A 652 9.57 -18.49 -43.19
CA ALA A 652 9.65 -17.42 -44.22
C ALA A 652 8.61 -16.28 -44.09
N SER A 653 8.76 -15.41 -43.09
CA SER A 653 8.07 -14.10 -43.08
C SER A 653 8.88 -12.94 -42.46
N ALA A 654 9.94 -13.24 -41.69
CA ALA A 654 10.81 -12.21 -41.09
C ALA A 654 11.84 -11.58 -42.07
N SER A 655 12.15 -12.25 -43.19
CA SER A 655 13.32 -11.95 -44.04
C SER A 655 13.12 -10.89 -45.14
N SER A 656 11.95 -10.24 -45.20
CA SER A 656 11.65 -9.18 -46.18
C SER A 656 11.60 -7.76 -45.57
N ASN A 657 11.67 -7.64 -44.25
CA ASN A 657 11.61 -6.36 -43.54
C ASN A 657 13.03 -5.90 -43.12
N PRO A 658 13.62 -4.86 -43.74
CA PRO A 658 15.00 -4.44 -43.47
C PRO A 658 15.22 -3.89 -42.04
N ALA A 659 14.14 -3.59 -41.32
CA ALA A 659 14.19 -3.16 -39.92
C ALA A 659 14.20 -4.33 -38.93
N TYR A 660 13.94 -5.58 -39.33
CA TYR A 660 14.04 -6.73 -38.41
C TYR A 660 15.51 -7.00 -38.05
N LYS A 661 15.77 -7.25 -36.77
CA LYS A 661 17.12 -7.48 -36.21
C LYS A 661 17.23 -8.80 -35.44
N GLY A 662 16.35 -9.76 -35.75
CA GLY A 662 16.38 -11.11 -35.19
C GLY A 662 15.56 -11.28 -33.91
N CYS A 663 15.45 -12.54 -33.50
CA CYS A 663 14.86 -12.96 -32.23
C CYS A 663 15.90 -12.90 -31.11
N TRP A 664 15.59 -12.26 -29.98
CA TRP A 664 16.51 -12.12 -28.84
C TRP A 664 15.93 -12.77 -27.58
N THR A 665 16.79 -13.35 -26.75
CA THR A 665 16.39 -13.88 -25.44
C THR A 665 16.00 -12.73 -24.52
N ASP A 666 14.80 -12.81 -23.93
CA ASP A 666 14.40 -11.91 -22.84
C ASP A 666 14.28 -12.66 -21.51
N SER A 667 14.31 -11.94 -20.38
CA SER A 667 14.40 -12.57 -19.06
C SER A 667 13.96 -11.65 -17.91
N ASN A 668 14.10 -12.13 -16.67
CA ASN A 668 13.94 -11.33 -15.43
C ASN A 668 14.73 -10.00 -15.48
N SER A 669 15.85 -9.95 -16.20
CA SER A 669 16.51 -8.72 -16.62
C SER A 669 16.02 -8.37 -18.03
N ARG A 670 15.05 -7.44 -18.13
CA ARG A 670 14.39 -7.08 -19.40
C ARG A 670 15.37 -6.51 -20.44
N THR A 671 15.21 -6.96 -21.68
CA THR A 671 16.09 -6.70 -22.82
C THR A 671 15.94 -5.29 -23.39
N LEU A 672 14.71 -4.80 -23.37
CA LEU A 672 14.35 -3.40 -23.57
C LEU A 672 13.52 -3.01 -22.33
N THR A 673 13.88 -1.94 -21.64
CA THR A 673 13.41 -1.69 -20.26
C THR A 673 12.15 -0.83 -20.16
N THR A 674 11.69 -0.22 -21.26
CA THR A 674 10.47 0.61 -21.27
C THR A 674 9.35 -0.13 -21.99
N GLN A 675 8.31 -0.58 -21.28
CA GLN A 675 7.09 -1.06 -21.94
C GLN A 675 6.30 0.15 -22.46
N ALA A 676 6.01 0.21 -23.75
CA ALA A 676 5.13 1.24 -24.31
C ALA A 676 3.65 0.89 -24.07
N TYR A 677 3.30 -0.40 -24.19
CA TYR A 677 1.99 -0.95 -23.88
C TYR A 677 2.03 -2.48 -23.86
N SER A 678 0.94 -3.09 -23.37
CA SER A 678 0.56 -4.47 -23.69
C SER A 678 -0.93 -4.50 -24.01
N ASN A 679 -1.33 -4.96 -25.20
CA ASN A 679 -2.74 -5.02 -25.62
C ASN A 679 -3.01 -6.02 -26.75
N ALA A 680 -4.29 -6.34 -26.95
CA ALA A 680 -4.76 -7.28 -27.97
C ALA A 680 -4.69 -6.76 -29.42
N GLN A 681 -4.25 -5.51 -29.63
CA GLN A 681 -4.15 -4.84 -30.94
C GLN A 681 -2.68 -4.58 -31.34
N ASN A 682 -1.74 -5.23 -30.64
CA ASN A 682 -0.31 -5.12 -30.91
C ASN A 682 0.04 -5.61 -32.31
N THR A 683 0.81 -4.81 -33.04
CA THR A 683 1.42 -5.18 -34.33
C THR A 683 2.85 -4.64 -34.36
N VAL A 684 3.71 -5.25 -35.19
CA VAL A 684 5.08 -4.76 -35.42
C VAL A 684 5.09 -3.28 -35.82
N ALA A 685 4.12 -2.84 -36.65
CA ALA A 685 3.99 -1.45 -37.08
C ALA A 685 3.59 -0.51 -35.93
N ASN A 686 2.57 -0.87 -35.15
CA ASN A 686 2.08 -0.07 -34.03
C ASN A 686 3.15 0.07 -32.94
N CYS A 687 3.89 -1.02 -32.65
CA CYS A 687 4.93 -0.99 -31.63
C CYS A 687 6.11 -0.11 -32.05
N ARG A 688 6.58 -0.23 -33.30
CA ARG A 688 7.62 0.66 -33.84
C ARG A 688 7.20 2.12 -33.82
N ALA A 689 5.95 2.42 -34.16
CA ALA A 689 5.41 3.78 -34.09
C ALA A 689 5.38 4.33 -32.65
N ALA A 690 4.92 3.52 -31.69
CA ALA A 690 4.90 3.88 -30.27
C ALA A 690 6.30 4.14 -29.71
N CYS A 691 7.26 3.24 -29.93
CA CYS A 691 8.65 3.44 -29.52
C CYS A 691 9.27 4.69 -30.16
N SER A 692 9.01 4.93 -31.44
CA SER A 692 9.47 6.14 -32.14
C SER A 692 8.88 7.42 -31.54
N SER A 693 7.59 7.41 -31.17
CA SER A 693 6.93 8.56 -30.53
C SER A 693 7.43 8.84 -29.11
N LEU A 694 7.93 7.80 -28.42
CA LEU A 694 8.62 7.88 -27.14
C LEU A 694 10.13 8.20 -27.26
N GLY A 695 10.65 8.42 -28.48
CA GLY A 695 12.05 8.78 -28.73
C GLY A 695 13.03 7.60 -28.75
N PHE A 696 12.56 6.35 -28.79
CA PHE A 696 13.38 5.15 -28.80
C PHE A 696 13.61 4.60 -30.22
N ALA A 697 14.88 4.32 -30.54
CA ALA A 697 15.29 3.81 -31.85
C ALA A 697 15.19 2.27 -31.99
N ILE A 698 14.88 1.55 -30.91
CA ILE A 698 14.68 0.10 -30.91
C ILE A 698 13.28 -0.19 -30.35
N ALA A 699 12.53 -0.99 -31.07
CA ALA A 699 11.29 -1.61 -30.64
C ALA A 699 11.46 -3.12 -30.55
N GLY A 700 10.75 -3.76 -29.64
CA GLY A 700 10.70 -5.21 -29.48
C GLY A 700 9.28 -5.63 -29.12
N VAL A 701 8.81 -6.71 -29.72
CA VAL A 701 7.49 -7.27 -29.46
C VAL A 701 7.61 -8.65 -28.83
N GLU A 702 6.88 -8.88 -27.74
CA GLU A 702 6.89 -10.14 -26.98
C GLU A 702 5.45 -10.65 -26.76
N TYR A 703 5.32 -11.96 -26.59
CA TYR A 703 4.11 -12.64 -26.12
C TYR A 703 2.82 -12.30 -26.90
N GLY A 704 2.97 -11.97 -28.19
CA GLY A 704 1.87 -11.50 -29.05
C GLY A 704 1.40 -10.07 -28.77
N ALA A 705 1.18 -9.73 -27.49
CA ALA A 705 0.50 -8.52 -27.04
C ALA A 705 1.42 -7.38 -26.57
N GLU A 706 2.68 -7.66 -26.21
CA GLU A 706 3.54 -6.68 -25.56
C GLU A 706 4.36 -5.86 -26.56
N CYS A 707 4.56 -4.58 -26.25
CA CYS A 707 5.48 -3.69 -26.95
C CYS A 707 6.49 -3.06 -25.97
N TRP A 708 7.76 -3.32 -26.22
CA TRP A 708 8.91 -2.86 -25.44
C TRP A 708 9.83 -1.97 -26.29
N CYS A 709 10.44 -0.97 -25.66
CA CYS A 709 11.22 0.07 -26.32
C CYS A 709 12.54 0.30 -25.59
N GLY A 710 13.57 0.71 -26.32
CA GLY A 710 14.84 1.11 -25.72
C GLY A 710 15.77 1.87 -26.67
N SER A 711 16.79 2.48 -26.09
CA SER A 711 17.89 3.13 -26.80
C SER A 711 19.07 2.20 -27.07
N GLN A 712 19.09 1.03 -26.41
CA GLN A 712 20.10 -0.03 -26.52
C GLN A 712 19.53 -1.37 -26.03
N MET A 713 20.07 -2.48 -26.55
CA MET A 713 19.77 -3.85 -26.11
C MET A 713 20.46 -4.15 -24.77
N ALA A 714 19.85 -4.94 -23.89
CA ALA A 714 20.50 -5.35 -22.64
C ALA A 714 21.77 -6.19 -22.89
N ALA A 715 22.76 -6.04 -22.01
CA ALA A 715 24.09 -6.63 -22.15
C ALA A 715 24.16 -8.17 -22.08
N ALA A 716 23.09 -8.81 -21.60
CA ALA A 716 22.94 -10.25 -21.51
C ALA A 716 21.97 -10.83 -22.56
N ALA A 717 21.36 -9.98 -23.39
CA ALA A 717 20.50 -10.42 -24.47
C ALA A 717 21.33 -11.14 -25.53
N THR A 718 20.94 -12.37 -25.85
CA THR A 718 21.59 -13.20 -26.87
C THR A 718 20.64 -13.43 -28.03
N LEU A 719 21.20 -13.51 -29.24
CA LEU A 719 20.42 -13.84 -30.44
C LEU A 719 19.97 -15.30 -30.36
N ALA A 720 18.66 -15.52 -30.33
CA ALA A 720 18.02 -16.82 -30.40
C ALA A 720 17.83 -17.25 -31.87
N ALA A 721 17.33 -18.46 -32.09
CA ALA A 721 16.85 -18.83 -33.42
C ALA A 721 15.55 -18.05 -33.72
N ASP A 722 15.38 -17.56 -34.95
CA ASP A 722 14.15 -16.84 -35.34
C ASP A 722 12.88 -17.71 -35.19
N SER A 723 13.03 -19.04 -35.23
CA SER A 723 11.97 -20.01 -34.92
C SER A 723 11.48 -19.99 -33.47
N ASP A 724 12.21 -19.37 -32.55
CA ASP A 724 11.78 -19.21 -31.15
C ASP A 724 10.78 -18.04 -31.02
N CYS A 725 10.85 -17.04 -31.90
CA CYS A 725 9.90 -15.92 -31.96
C CYS A 725 8.69 -16.29 -32.83
N ASN A 726 7.94 -17.31 -32.37
CA ASN A 726 6.89 -18.00 -33.13
C ASN A 726 5.44 -17.64 -32.73
N MET A 727 5.25 -16.75 -31.74
CA MET A 727 3.91 -16.33 -31.30
C MET A 727 3.36 -15.25 -32.25
N PRO A 728 2.15 -15.40 -32.82
CA PRO A 728 1.55 -14.37 -33.67
C PRO A 728 1.28 -13.06 -32.91
N CYS A 729 1.34 -11.92 -33.60
CA CYS A 729 0.94 -10.64 -33.02
C CYS A 729 -0.56 -10.60 -32.76
N SER A 730 -0.98 -10.10 -31.59
CA SER A 730 -2.41 -10.13 -31.20
C SER A 730 -3.30 -9.32 -32.15
N GLY A 731 -2.78 -8.20 -32.69
CA GLY A 731 -3.46 -7.39 -33.71
C GLY A 731 -3.14 -7.75 -35.17
N ASP A 732 -2.25 -8.72 -35.41
CA ASP A 732 -1.86 -9.19 -36.76
C ASP A 732 -1.35 -10.64 -36.71
N SER A 733 -2.23 -11.59 -36.99
CA SER A 733 -1.88 -13.01 -36.99
C SER A 733 -0.95 -13.45 -38.14
N THR A 734 -0.57 -12.55 -39.06
CA THR A 734 0.38 -12.81 -40.16
C THR A 734 1.83 -12.46 -39.80
N SER A 735 2.04 -11.62 -38.78
CA SER A 735 3.34 -11.29 -38.21
C SER A 735 3.59 -12.05 -36.90
N THR A 736 4.85 -12.30 -36.55
CA THR A 736 5.22 -12.82 -35.21
C THR A 736 5.66 -11.69 -34.28
N CYS A 737 5.23 -11.78 -33.03
CA CYS A 737 5.52 -10.85 -31.95
C CYS A 737 6.17 -11.61 -30.78
N GLY A 738 7.36 -12.15 -31.06
CA GLY A 738 8.17 -12.85 -30.06
C GLY A 738 7.61 -14.22 -29.65
N ALA A 739 7.86 -14.59 -28.40
CA ALA A 739 7.22 -15.65 -27.61
C ALA A 739 7.57 -15.41 -26.13
N GLY A 740 7.24 -16.32 -25.20
CA GLY A 740 7.65 -16.14 -23.79
C GLY A 740 9.17 -16.22 -23.61
N ASN A 741 9.76 -15.19 -23.01
CA ASN A 741 11.22 -14.99 -22.88
C ASN A 741 11.93 -14.85 -24.24
N ARG A 742 11.26 -14.25 -25.23
CA ARG A 742 11.70 -14.13 -26.63
C ARG A 742 11.17 -12.86 -27.29
N LEU A 743 12.02 -11.85 -27.39
CA LEU A 743 11.70 -10.55 -27.98
C LEU A 743 12.05 -10.54 -29.48
N ALA A 744 11.07 -10.32 -30.35
CA ALA A 744 11.34 -10.07 -31.77
C ALA A 744 11.65 -8.58 -31.98
N VAL A 745 12.87 -8.27 -32.42
CA VAL A 745 13.42 -6.91 -32.34
C VAL A 745 13.44 -6.21 -33.70
N TYR A 746 13.04 -4.93 -33.72
CA TYR A 746 12.99 -4.08 -34.89
C TYR A 746 13.64 -2.71 -34.63
N SER A 747 14.49 -2.28 -35.56
CA SER A 747 15.17 -0.97 -35.53
C SER A 747 15.65 -0.59 -36.92
N ASP A 748 15.67 0.70 -37.25
CA ASP A 748 16.25 1.19 -38.51
C ASP A 748 17.77 1.44 -38.41
N LEU A 749 18.38 1.17 -37.25
CA LEU A 749 19.82 1.26 -37.05
C LEU A 749 20.57 0.16 -37.82
N ALA A 750 21.74 0.50 -38.36
CA ALA A 750 22.59 -0.43 -39.12
C ALA A 750 23.13 -1.57 -38.23
N THR A 751 23.52 -1.25 -37.01
CA THR A 751 23.82 -2.18 -35.92
C THR A 751 22.99 -1.80 -34.70
N LEU A 752 22.52 -2.78 -33.93
CA LEU A 752 21.88 -2.49 -32.65
C LEU A 752 22.97 -2.04 -31.64
N PRO A 753 22.85 -0.86 -31.00
CA PRO A 753 23.66 -0.56 -29.83
C PRO A 753 23.28 -1.54 -28.72
N VAL A 754 24.28 -2.19 -28.15
CA VAL A 754 24.13 -3.10 -27.01
C VAL A 754 24.74 -2.42 -25.80
N ALA A 755 24.01 -2.37 -24.69
CA ALA A 755 24.55 -1.97 -23.40
C ALA A 755 25.80 -2.81 -23.12
N THR A 756 26.93 -2.16 -22.89
CA THR A 756 28.17 -2.86 -22.58
C THR A 756 27.97 -3.66 -21.29
N THR A 757 28.30 -4.95 -21.30
CA THR A 757 28.27 -5.76 -20.08
C THR A 757 29.14 -5.07 -19.04
N PRO A 758 28.59 -4.69 -17.87
CA PRO A 758 29.36 -4.06 -16.81
C PRO A 758 30.54 -4.95 -16.46
N LYS A 759 31.75 -4.45 -16.70
CA LYS A 759 32.99 -5.20 -16.50
C LYS A 759 33.80 -4.60 -15.38
N VAL A 760 34.50 -5.47 -14.66
CA VAL A 760 35.59 -5.02 -13.78
C VAL A 760 36.67 -4.41 -14.67
N VAL A 761 36.84 -3.09 -14.58
CA VAL A 761 37.98 -2.37 -15.17
C VAL A 761 39.25 -3.02 -14.62
N GLN A 762 40.12 -3.57 -15.48
CA GLN A 762 41.29 -4.33 -15.00
C GLN A 762 42.44 -3.43 -14.56
N SER A 763 42.53 -2.22 -15.11
CA SER A 763 43.46 -1.17 -14.68
C SER A 763 42.94 0.21 -15.07
N THR A 764 43.29 1.23 -14.28
CA THR A 764 42.97 2.63 -14.56
C THR A 764 44.09 3.54 -14.06
N GLY A 765 44.53 4.50 -14.89
CA GLY A 765 45.73 5.29 -14.61
C GLY A 765 46.94 4.41 -14.28
N SER A 766 47.45 4.54 -13.05
CA SER A 766 48.56 3.73 -12.53
C SER A 766 48.11 2.54 -11.66
N TYR A 767 46.81 2.29 -11.48
CA TYR A 767 46.26 1.27 -10.58
C TYR A 767 45.78 0.03 -11.33
N ASN A 768 46.00 -1.15 -10.76
CA ASN A 768 45.46 -2.43 -11.25
C ASN A 768 44.39 -2.98 -10.30
N PHE A 769 43.43 -3.72 -10.84
CA PHE A 769 42.43 -4.46 -10.06
C PHE A 769 43.09 -5.58 -9.23
N VAL A 770 42.67 -5.73 -7.97
CA VAL A 770 43.21 -6.71 -7.01
C VAL A 770 42.21 -7.83 -6.73
N GLY A 771 40.92 -7.51 -6.63
CA GLY A 771 39.88 -8.47 -6.24
C GLY A 771 38.65 -7.80 -5.64
N CYS A 772 37.62 -8.60 -5.38
CA CYS A 772 36.51 -8.21 -4.53
C CYS A 772 36.88 -8.49 -3.07
N TRP A 773 36.60 -7.56 -2.15
CA TRP A 773 36.94 -7.66 -0.72
C TRP A 773 35.72 -7.41 0.15
N SER A 774 35.69 -8.03 1.33
CA SER A 774 34.70 -7.72 2.37
C SER A 774 34.83 -6.26 2.77
N ASP A 775 33.73 -5.56 2.99
CA ASP A 775 33.72 -4.24 3.63
C ASP A 775 32.55 -4.15 4.63
N SER A 776 32.55 -3.19 5.56
CA SER A 776 31.42 -2.93 6.45
C SER A 776 31.48 -1.53 7.06
N VAL A 777 30.34 -0.88 7.27
CA VAL A 777 30.27 0.44 7.95
C VAL A 777 30.85 0.43 9.38
N SER A 778 30.92 -0.73 10.03
CA SER A 778 31.53 -0.95 11.35
C SER A 778 33.05 -1.14 11.32
N ALA A 779 33.60 -1.55 10.18
CA ALA A 779 35.02 -1.82 9.97
C ALA A 779 35.30 -1.71 8.46
N ARG A 780 35.55 -0.46 8.01
CA ARG A 780 35.81 -0.14 6.59
C ARG A 780 37.15 -0.69 6.13
N THR A 781 37.21 -1.33 4.97
CA THR A 781 38.45 -1.95 4.45
C THR A 781 39.46 -0.90 3.98
N LEU A 782 38.96 0.23 3.45
CA LEU A 782 39.72 1.45 3.22
C LEU A 782 39.08 2.61 4.01
N PRO A 783 39.82 3.34 4.86
CA PRO A 783 39.23 4.19 5.90
C PRO A 783 38.91 5.62 5.48
N GLN A 784 39.21 6.05 4.26
CA GLN A 784 38.95 7.42 3.78
C GLN A 784 37.99 7.39 2.60
N SER A 785 36.86 8.09 2.69
CA SER A 785 35.92 8.25 1.57
C SER A 785 36.35 9.35 0.61
N ALA A 786 36.07 9.20 -0.68
CA ALA A 786 36.31 10.21 -1.72
C ALA A 786 35.12 10.37 -2.67
N SER A 787 35.12 11.44 -3.48
CA SER A 787 34.08 11.72 -4.47
C SER A 787 34.34 11.04 -5.82
N GLY A 788 33.30 10.49 -6.44
CA GLY A 788 33.37 9.91 -7.78
C GLY A 788 32.09 9.13 -8.12
N GLY A 789 32.19 8.23 -9.10
CA GLY A 789 31.09 7.34 -9.50
C GLY A 789 31.45 6.29 -10.56
N SER A 790 32.69 6.30 -11.05
CA SER A 790 33.32 5.32 -11.95
C SER A 790 34.67 4.90 -11.38
N VAL A 791 35.31 3.88 -11.98
CA VAL A 791 36.61 3.41 -11.49
C VAL A 791 37.71 4.48 -11.68
N GLU A 792 37.68 5.25 -12.77
CA GLU A 792 38.63 6.33 -13.12
C GLU A 792 38.44 7.56 -12.24
N THR A 793 37.18 7.93 -11.96
CA THR A 793 36.87 9.10 -11.13
C THR A 793 37.26 8.83 -9.68
N CYS A 794 37.00 7.63 -9.17
CA CYS A 794 37.51 7.21 -7.86
C CYS A 794 39.05 7.11 -7.85
N ALA A 795 39.69 6.57 -8.89
CA ALA A 795 41.16 6.54 -8.99
C ALA A 795 41.78 7.95 -8.99
N THR A 796 41.12 8.90 -9.64
CA THR A 796 41.55 10.31 -9.72
C THR A 796 41.42 10.99 -8.35
N SER A 797 40.28 10.82 -7.67
CA SER A 797 40.07 11.41 -6.33
C SER A 797 40.89 10.73 -5.22
N CYS A 798 41.28 9.47 -5.39
CA CYS A 798 42.19 8.75 -4.48
C CYS A 798 43.68 8.84 -4.88
N ALA A 799 44.04 9.63 -5.90
CA ALA A 799 45.38 9.66 -6.47
C ALA A 799 46.47 9.95 -5.41
N GLY A 800 47.49 9.08 -5.37
CA GLY A 800 48.55 9.11 -4.36
C GLY A 800 48.35 8.14 -3.20
N SER A 801 47.16 7.53 -3.07
CA SER A 801 46.93 6.40 -2.15
C SER A 801 47.56 5.11 -2.69
N GLN A 802 48.01 4.20 -1.83
CA GLN A 802 48.52 2.89 -2.26
C GLN A 802 47.40 1.99 -2.81
N TYR A 803 46.19 2.17 -2.28
CA TYR A 803 44.97 1.50 -2.70
C TYR A 803 43.83 2.52 -2.88
N PHE A 804 42.93 2.20 -3.80
CA PHE A 804 41.55 2.69 -3.75
C PHE A 804 40.59 1.52 -3.94
N GLY A 805 39.32 1.73 -3.68
CA GLY A 805 38.27 0.77 -3.98
C GLY A 805 36.95 1.47 -4.23
N VAL A 806 36.03 0.73 -4.84
CA VAL A 806 34.68 1.21 -5.16
C VAL A 806 33.63 0.26 -4.60
N GLU A 807 32.60 0.82 -3.96
CA GLU A 807 31.50 0.08 -3.33
C GLU A 807 30.13 0.61 -3.79
N TYR A 808 29.11 -0.24 -3.67
CA TYR A 808 27.69 0.12 -3.76
C TYR A 808 27.27 0.86 -5.03
N GLY A 809 28.00 0.67 -6.13
CA GLY A 809 27.73 1.33 -7.41
C GLY A 809 28.16 2.81 -7.47
N GLY A 810 28.90 3.35 -6.51
CA GLY A 810 29.32 4.76 -6.59
C GLY A 810 30.11 5.34 -5.41
N GLU A 811 30.32 4.60 -4.32
CA GLU A 811 31.13 5.07 -3.20
C GLU A 811 32.62 4.83 -3.49
N CYS A 812 33.46 5.86 -3.42
CA CYS A 812 34.92 5.72 -3.53
C CYS A 812 35.55 5.66 -2.13
N TYR A 813 36.51 4.76 -1.93
CA TYR A 813 37.34 4.68 -0.73
C TYR A 813 38.84 4.60 -1.06
N CYS A 814 39.69 5.23 -0.24
CA CYS A 814 41.14 5.34 -0.43
C CYS A 814 41.91 4.88 0.82
N GLY A 815 43.17 4.43 0.65
CA GLY A 815 44.06 4.19 1.79
C GLY A 815 45.49 3.78 1.42
N SER A 816 46.38 3.82 2.41
CA SER A 816 47.77 3.34 2.31
C SER A 816 47.91 1.85 2.68
N THR A 817 46.97 1.31 3.46
CA THR A 817 46.91 -0.09 3.91
C THR A 817 45.45 -0.58 3.93
N LEU A 818 45.25 -1.89 4.00
CA LEU A 818 43.94 -2.52 4.21
C LEU A 818 43.71 -2.78 5.70
N ALA A 819 42.45 -2.68 6.16
CA ALA A 819 42.12 -2.90 7.56
C ALA A 819 42.33 -4.36 8.02
N SER A 820 42.76 -4.56 9.27
CA SER A 820 42.96 -5.89 9.85
C SER A 820 41.64 -6.67 9.94
N GLY A 821 41.56 -7.80 9.23
CA GLY A 821 40.34 -8.62 9.11
C GLY A 821 39.65 -8.52 7.75
N SER A 822 40.07 -7.59 6.88
CA SER A 822 39.63 -7.54 5.47
C SER A 822 39.99 -8.85 4.77
N SER A 823 39.06 -9.41 3.98
CA SER A 823 39.25 -10.70 3.30
C SER A 823 38.71 -10.69 1.87
N VAL A 824 39.43 -11.37 0.96
CA VAL A 824 39.00 -11.54 -0.44
C VAL A 824 37.70 -12.34 -0.50
N GLN A 825 36.75 -11.85 -1.29
CA GLN A 825 35.44 -12.46 -1.53
C GLN A 825 35.35 -12.98 -2.97
N ALA A 826 34.28 -13.69 -3.31
CA ALA A 826 34.04 -14.09 -4.69
C ALA A 826 33.90 -12.84 -5.58
N THR A 827 34.57 -12.82 -6.74
CA THR A 827 34.53 -11.67 -7.66
C THR A 827 33.10 -11.37 -8.15
N ALA A 828 32.24 -12.40 -8.19
CA ALA A 828 30.82 -12.27 -8.53
C ALA A 828 29.96 -11.54 -7.48
N ASP A 829 30.48 -11.28 -6.27
CA ASP A 829 29.79 -10.47 -5.26
C ASP A 829 29.96 -8.96 -5.52
N CYS A 830 30.99 -8.57 -6.27
CA CYS A 830 31.21 -7.19 -6.73
C CYS A 830 30.51 -6.99 -8.09
N ASN A 831 29.17 -6.95 -8.06
CA ASN A 831 28.30 -7.02 -9.24
C ASN A 831 27.39 -5.78 -9.45
N MET A 832 27.51 -4.73 -8.63
CA MET A 832 26.79 -3.47 -8.84
C MET A 832 27.47 -2.62 -9.92
N VAL A 833 26.66 -1.98 -10.76
CA VAL A 833 27.12 -1.13 -11.86
C VAL A 833 27.53 0.24 -11.36
N CYS A 834 28.59 0.83 -11.91
CA CYS A 834 29.02 2.19 -11.62
C CYS A 834 27.97 3.23 -12.09
N SER A 835 27.46 4.02 -11.15
CA SER A 835 26.47 5.09 -11.38
C SER A 835 26.99 6.25 -12.23
N GLY A 836 28.31 6.47 -12.26
CA GLY A 836 28.99 7.40 -13.16
C GLY A 836 29.49 6.78 -14.47
N ALA A 837 29.45 5.45 -14.62
CA ALA A 837 29.90 4.74 -15.83
C ALA A 837 29.20 3.39 -16.01
N SER A 838 28.07 3.37 -16.72
CA SER A 838 27.21 2.19 -16.85
C SER A 838 27.82 0.96 -17.55
N GLY A 839 29.04 1.07 -18.09
CA GLY A 839 29.81 -0.06 -18.64
C GLY A 839 30.75 -0.74 -17.65
N GLU A 840 30.76 -0.32 -16.38
CA GLU A 840 31.74 -0.72 -15.36
C GLU A 840 31.05 -1.29 -14.10
N LEU A 841 31.79 -2.12 -13.36
CA LEU A 841 31.38 -2.57 -12.04
C LEU A 841 32.03 -1.72 -10.94
N CYS A 842 31.24 -1.40 -9.90
CA CYS A 842 31.63 -0.61 -8.74
C CYS A 842 31.26 -1.33 -7.43
N GLY A 843 31.82 -2.53 -7.23
CA GLY A 843 31.64 -3.28 -5.98
C GLY A 843 30.24 -3.86 -5.78
N GLY A 844 29.80 -3.94 -4.54
CA GLY A 844 28.49 -4.46 -4.15
C GLY A 844 28.15 -4.12 -2.69
N PRO A 845 27.06 -4.66 -2.12
CA PRO A 845 26.69 -4.39 -0.72
C PRO A 845 27.64 -5.10 0.25
N ASN A 846 28.41 -4.35 1.07
CA ASN A 846 29.47 -4.88 1.94
C ASN A 846 30.59 -5.57 1.12
N ARG A 847 30.92 -5.00 -0.05
CA ARG A 847 31.80 -5.56 -1.09
C ARG A 847 32.59 -4.48 -1.83
N LEU A 848 33.80 -4.21 -1.38
CA LEU A 848 34.72 -3.27 -2.00
C LEU A 848 35.47 -3.92 -3.17
N GLN A 849 35.32 -3.38 -4.38
CA GLN A 849 36.11 -3.77 -5.55
C GLN A 849 37.44 -2.99 -5.50
N LEU A 850 38.53 -3.69 -5.15
CA LEU A 850 39.79 -3.08 -4.73
C LEU A 850 40.80 -2.94 -5.89
N TYR A 851 41.51 -1.82 -5.88
CA TYR A 851 42.55 -1.43 -6.82
C TYR A 851 43.84 -1.04 -6.08
N GLN A 852 45.00 -1.42 -6.62
CA GLN A 852 46.33 -1.13 -6.03
C GLN A 852 47.23 -0.41 -7.03
N LEU A 853 47.97 0.59 -6.54
CA LEU A 853 48.96 1.33 -7.33
C LEU A 853 50.07 0.39 -7.82
N SER A 854 50.29 0.35 -9.13
CA SER A 854 51.27 -0.51 -9.78
C SER A 854 52.70 -0.18 -9.32
N ALA A 855 53.44 -1.21 -8.91
CA ALA A 855 54.88 -1.12 -8.66
C ALA A 855 55.67 -1.01 -9.98
N GLY A 856 55.45 0.09 -10.73
CA GLY A 856 55.89 0.22 -12.12
C GLY A 856 56.08 1.65 -12.65
N SER A 857 55.95 2.70 -11.83
CA SER A 857 56.40 4.08 -12.17
C SER A 857 56.62 4.96 -10.93
N ALA A 858 57.39 4.45 -9.95
CA ALA A 858 57.99 5.32 -8.94
C ALA A 858 59.24 6.00 -9.53
N SER A 859 59.17 7.29 -9.83
CA SER A 859 60.35 8.05 -10.24
C SER A 859 61.23 8.36 -9.01
N SER A 860 62.15 7.44 -8.73
CA SER A 860 63.37 7.62 -7.94
C SER A 860 63.25 8.22 -6.52
N SER A 861 63.32 7.35 -5.52
CA SER A 861 64.50 7.39 -4.64
C SER A 861 64.98 5.97 -4.31
N THR A 862 66.29 5.76 -4.41
CA THR A 862 66.94 4.44 -4.44
C THR A 862 67.12 3.82 -3.04
N THR A 863 67.10 2.48 -2.91
CA THR A 863 68.17 1.64 -2.29
C THR A 863 67.87 0.13 -2.39
N THR A 864 68.35 -0.47 -3.49
CA THR A 864 69.10 -1.75 -3.58
C THR A 864 68.72 -3.03 -2.78
N THR A 865 68.31 -4.08 -3.53
CA THR A 865 68.72 -5.53 -3.44
C THR A 865 68.34 -6.41 -2.23
N THR A 866 68.24 -7.76 -2.33
CA THR A 866 68.59 -8.74 -3.40
C THR A 866 67.53 -9.84 -3.61
N THR A 867 67.46 -10.40 -4.83
CA THR A 867 66.79 -11.68 -5.22
C THR A 867 67.51 -12.92 -4.64
N THR A 868 67.02 -14.18 -4.65
CA THR A 868 66.70 -15.03 -5.84
C THR A 868 65.67 -16.16 -5.61
N THR A 869 65.03 -16.55 -6.74
CA THR A 869 64.40 -17.83 -7.19
C THR A 869 65.15 -19.15 -6.82
N PRO A 870 64.69 -20.41 -7.14
CA PRO A 870 63.49 -20.86 -7.92
C PRO A 870 62.70 -22.16 -7.47
N THR A 871 61.50 -22.38 -8.06
CA THR A 871 60.91 -23.62 -8.68
C THR A 871 60.71 -25.00 -7.98
N SER A 872 59.46 -25.52 -8.11
CA SER A 872 58.94 -26.93 -8.18
C SER A 872 58.97 -27.95 -7.02
N THR A 873 57.77 -28.50 -6.71
CA THR A 873 57.35 -29.91 -6.38
C THR A 873 58.41 -30.98 -6.04
N THR A 874 58.28 -31.89 -5.04
CA THR A 874 57.16 -32.84 -4.76
C THR A 874 57.15 -33.48 -3.33
N THR A 875 55.97 -33.93 -2.86
CA THR A 875 55.66 -35.14 -2.02
C THR A 875 56.28 -35.47 -0.63
N SER A 876 55.38 -35.78 0.33
CA SER A 876 55.36 -36.95 1.26
C SER A 876 55.88 -36.87 2.73
N SER A 877 55.15 -37.60 3.59
CA SER A 877 55.55 -38.36 4.82
C SER A 877 55.39 -37.76 6.23
N THR A 878 54.51 -38.42 7.00
CA THR A 878 54.45 -38.63 8.48
C THR A 878 55.72 -39.29 9.05
N PRO A 879 56.01 -39.36 10.39
CA PRO A 879 55.12 -39.92 11.44
C PRO A 879 55.10 -39.32 12.88
N THR A 880 54.00 -39.63 13.59
CA THR A 880 53.76 -39.97 15.04
C THR A 880 54.80 -39.52 16.12
N ASN A 881 54.38 -38.99 17.29
CA ASN A 881 53.78 -39.79 18.39
C ASN A 881 52.92 -39.03 19.43
N THR A 882 51.96 -39.76 20.02
CA THR A 882 51.13 -39.47 21.22
C THR A 882 51.77 -40.19 22.46
N PRO A 883 51.16 -40.47 23.67
CA PRO A 883 49.78 -40.31 24.19
C PRO A 883 49.58 -39.86 25.70
N THR A 884 48.31 -39.56 26.08
CA THR A 884 47.66 -39.74 27.44
C THR A 884 48.23 -39.02 28.71
N SER A 885 47.50 -38.82 29.83
CA SER A 885 46.07 -38.98 30.22
C SER A 885 45.68 -38.15 31.47
N THR A 886 44.36 -38.08 31.74
CA THR A 886 43.58 -37.68 32.95
C THR A 886 44.04 -38.30 34.31
N PRO A 887 43.48 -37.97 35.53
CA PRO A 887 42.41 -37.02 35.94
C PRO A 887 42.56 -36.29 37.34
N THR A 888 41.49 -35.61 37.78
CA THR A 888 40.99 -35.49 39.20
C THR A 888 41.58 -34.47 40.20
N SER A 889 40.69 -34.01 41.10
CA SER A 889 40.74 -32.97 42.15
C SER A 889 41.77 -33.11 43.29
N THR A 890 42.06 -32.00 44.00
CA THR A 890 41.74 -31.74 45.45
C THR A 890 42.18 -30.32 45.88
N ALA A 891 41.65 -29.79 46.99
CA ALA A 891 41.95 -28.45 47.56
C ALA A 891 42.94 -28.50 48.75
N THR A 892 43.32 -27.35 49.36
CA THR A 892 43.32 -27.10 50.84
C THR A 892 44.02 -25.79 51.26
N SER A 893 43.27 -24.92 51.97
CA SER A 893 43.64 -23.85 52.96
C SER A 893 44.82 -22.88 52.69
N THR A 894 45.12 -21.81 53.46
CA THR A 894 44.69 -21.22 54.76
C THR A 894 44.99 -19.70 54.66
N THR A 895 44.47 -18.71 55.39
CA THR A 895 43.64 -18.58 56.63
C THR A 895 42.29 -17.86 56.31
N THR A 896 41.40 -17.30 57.17
CA THR A 896 41.41 -16.69 58.53
C THR A 896 42.14 -15.33 58.61
N SER A 897 41.70 -14.29 59.34
CA SER A 897 40.63 -14.16 60.35
C SER A 897 39.62 -13.02 60.09
N THR A 898 38.50 -13.06 60.81
CA THR A 898 37.51 -11.97 60.93
C THR A 898 37.99 -10.85 61.85
N ASP A 899 37.36 -9.67 61.79
CA ASP A 899 36.42 -9.25 62.85
C ASP A 899 35.59 -8.00 62.50
N THR A 900 34.52 -7.79 63.26
CA THR A 900 33.48 -6.76 63.02
C THR A 900 33.26 -5.93 64.27
N SER A 901 33.29 -4.59 64.16
CA SER A 901 32.56 -3.72 65.09
C SER A 901 32.37 -2.29 64.56
N THR A 902 31.23 -1.69 64.90
CA THR A 902 30.96 -0.25 64.87
C THR A 902 30.64 0.18 66.30
N PRO A 903 31.10 1.35 66.77
CA PRO A 903 30.14 2.27 67.39
C PRO A 903 30.46 3.79 67.26
N THR A 904 29.42 4.58 66.93
CA THR A 904 28.74 5.56 67.83
C THR A 904 29.56 6.13 69.02
N SER A 905 29.67 7.44 69.35
CA SER A 905 29.12 8.72 68.81
C SER A 905 29.69 9.99 69.51
N THR A 906 29.27 11.20 69.07
CA THR A 906 29.19 12.50 69.83
C THR A 906 30.53 13.19 70.25
N THR A 907 30.70 14.53 70.35
CA THR A 907 29.83 15.76 70.22
C THR A 907 30.70 16.92 69.63
N THR A 908 30.27 18.17 69.31
CA THR A 908 29.67 19.22 70.18
C THR A 908 29.10 20.43 69.37
N THR A 909 28.32 21.28 70.03
CA THR A 909 27.40 22.36 69.57
C THR A 909 27.96 23.66 68.95
N SER A 910 27.21 24.29 68.02
CA SER A 910 26.63 25.67 68.06
C SER A 910 26.02 26.10 66.70
N ALA A 911 25.18 27.15 66.51
CA ALA A 911 23.94 27.58 67.18
C ALA A 911 23.32 28.85 66.48
N THR A 912 22.10 28.75 65.91
CA THR A 912 21.09 29.85 65.73
C THR A 912 21.47 30.99 64.73
N SER A 913 20.61 31.73 63.99
CA SER A 913 19.21 32.18 64.17
C SER A 913 18.42 32.51 62.87
N THR A 914 17.11 32.78 63.02
CA THR A 914 16.08 33.27 62.05
C THR A 914 16.27 34.80 61.73
N ALA A 915 15.58 35.55 60.83
CA ALA A 915 14.24 35.45 60.20
C ALA A 915 14.00 36.34 58.93
N THR A 916 12.83 36.13 58.28
CA THR A 916 11.90 36.98 57.48
C THR A 916 12.27 38.45 57.16
N SER A 917 12.07 39.00 55.93
CA SER A 917 10.81 39.64 55.44
C SER A 917 10.81 40.15 53.96
N SER A 918 9.62 40.57 53.46
CA SER A 918 9.26 41.11 52.10
C SER A 918 9.57 42.63 51.91
N PRO A 919 9.25 43.39 50.80
CA PRO A 919 8.04 43.37 49.91
C PRO A 919 8.26 43.69 48.38
N THR A 920 7.23 44.23 47.67
CA THR A 920 7.01 44.22 46.19
C THR A 920 6.55 45.57 45.57
N SER A 921 6.91 45.88 44.30
CA SER A 921 6.26 46.89 43.37
C SER A 921 6.96 46.89 41.97
N THR A 922 6.36 46.63 40.78
CA THR A 922 5.51 47.49 39.87
C THR A 922 6.22 48.73 39.27
N THR A 923 6.01 49.22 38.01
CA THR A 923 4.86 49.10 37.07
C THR A 923 5.23 48.98 35.55
N SER A 924 4.85 49.89 34.62
CA SER A 924 4.93 49.75 33.12
C SER A 924 4.87 51.11 32.36
N SER A 925 5.49 51.24 31.16
CA SER A 925 4.99 52.05 30.00
C SER A 925 5.82 51.97 28.68
N THR A 926 5.15 52.18 27.53
CA THR A 926 5.63 52.29 26.11
C THR A 926 5.84 53.79 25.68
N PRO A 927 6.24 54.23 24.44
CA PRO A 927 5.91 53.70 23.08
C PRO A 927 6.94 53.90 21.89
N THR A 928 6.41 53.69 20.67
CA THR A 928 6.95 53.50 19.29
C THR A 928 7.51 54.72 18.52
N SER A 929 8.32 54.50 17.44
CA SER A 929 8.16 55.08 16.06
C SER A 929 9.19 54.58 14.99
N SER A 930 8.93 54.85 13.69
CA SER A 930 9.68 54.47 12.45
C SER A 930 9.76 55.70 11.49
N PRO A 931 10.21 55.71 10.18
CA PRO A 931 10.69 54.69 9.21
C PRO A 931 12.21 54.89 8.81
N THR A 932 12.83 54.79 7.61
CA THR A 932 12.48 54.79 6.15
C THR A 932 13.60 54.12 5.27
N SER A 933 13.58 54.22 3.92
CA SER A 933 14.39 53.45 2.94
C SER A 933 15.04 54.28 1.78
N THR A 934 16.07 53.72 1.09
CA THR A 934 16.65 54.04 -0.28
C THR A 934 18.04 53.31 -0.42
N ALA A 935 18.59 52.72 -1.50
CA ALA A 935 18.37 52.56 -2.97
C ALA A 935 19.32 53.41 -3.90
N THR A 936 19.87 52.98 -5.06
CA THR A 936 20.03 51.65 -5.73
C THR A 936 21.02 51.69 -6.94
N SER A 937 21.64 50.55 -7.31
CA SER A 937 22.24 50.14 -8.64
C SER A 937 23.62 50.62 -9.19
N THR A 938 24.36 49.65 -9.80
CA THR A 938 25.33 49.72 -10.95
C THR A 938 26.66 50.51 -10.83
N THR A 939 27.80 50.20 -11.53
CA THR A 939 28.15 49.21 -12.60
C THR A 939 29.67 48.86 -12.61
N THR A 940 30.05 47.72 -13.21
CA THR A 940 31.20 47.41 -14.12
C THR A 940 32.52 48.23 -14.10
N SER A 941 33.77 47.72 -14.28
CA SER A 941 34.45 46.39 -14.14
C SER A 941 35.95 46.54 -14.52
N THR A 942 36.92 45.95 -13.78
CA THR A 942 38.32 45.82 -14.26
C THR A 942 39.12 44.63 -13.68
N THR A 943 39.41 43.67 -14.55
CA THR A 943 40.57 42.73 -14.62
C THR A 943 41.52 42.46 -13.42
N THR A 944 41.43 41.22 -12.90
CA THR A 944 42.51 40.20 -12.80
C THR A 944 43.74 40.39 -11.87
N SER A 945 43.89 39.54 -10.83
CA SER A 945 45.01 38.55 -10.64
C SER A 945 45.29 38.09 -9.19
N THR A 946 45.12 36.78 -8.94
CA THR A 946 45.97 35.91 -8.07
C THR A 946 45.87 35.94 -6.51
N SER A 947 46.05 34.73 -5.95
CA SER A 947 45.96 34.18 -4.57
C SER A 947 47.11 34.62 -3.59
N THR A 948 47.16 34.31 -2.27
CA THR A 948 46.94 33.02 -1.55
C THR A 948 46.62 33.10 -0.02
N THR A 949 45.73 32.19 0.41
CA THR A 949 45.64 31.39 1.68
C THR A 949 46.11 31.91 3.06
N THR A 950 45.13 32.16 3.93
CA THR A 950 44.86 31.59 5.27
C THR A 950 45.89 30.67 5.97
N SER A 951 46.12 30.88 7.28
CA SER A 951 46.08 29.81 8.33
C SER A 951 46.25 30.36 9.77
N THR A 952 45.35 29.98 10.68
CA THR A 952 45.49 30.13 12.16
C THR A 952 44.68 29.03 12.85
N SER A 953 45.14 28.53 14.00
CA SER A 953 44.45 27.52 14.81
C SER A 953 44.50 27.82 16.31
N THR A 954 43.49 27.38 17.06
CA THR A 954 43.51 27.23 18.53
C THR A 954 42.48 26.19 19.00
N THR A 955 42.58 25.77 20.26
CA THR A 955 41.99 24.55 20.85
C THR A 955 40.58 24.69 21.42
N THR A 956 39.78 23.62 21.39
CA THR A 956 38.52 23.51 22.16
C THR A 956 38.19 22.06 22.56
N SER A 957 37.51 21.89 23.70
CA SER A 957 36.95 20.61 24.18
C SER A 957 35.62 20.83 24.93
N SER A 958 34.48 20.90 24.22
CA SER A 958 33.14 20.97 24.85
C SER A 958 31.96 20.86 23.86
N SER A 959 30.84 20.33 24.36
CA SER A 959 29.42 20.66 24.04
C SER A 959 28.98 21.28 22.69
N ALA A 960 28.02 20.60 22.05
CA ALA A 960 26.70 21.06 21.55
C ALA A 960 26.50 22.40 20.79
N ALA A 961 25.50 22.37 19.88
CA ALA A 961 25.00 23.45 18.99
C ALA A 961 25.97 23.82 17.84
N ALA A 962 25.53 24.40 16.71
CA ALA A 962 24.20 24.85 16.26
C ALA A 962 24.04 24.44 14.77
N SER A 963 22.88 24.24 14.12
CA SER A 963 21.51 24.71 14.35
C SER A 963 21.38 26.24 14.40
N ALA A 964 21.75 26.92 13.31
CA ALA A 964 21.20 28.24 13.03
C ALA A 964 19.67 28.11 12.97
N THR A 965 18.99 28.64 13.99
CA THR A 965 17.66 28.12 14.38
C THR A 965 16.55 28.57 13.45
N LEU A 966 15.79 27.58 12.94
CA LEU A 966 14.35 27.77 12.85
C LEU A 966 13.84 28.09 14.27
N SER A 967 13.09 29.18 14.40
CA SER A 967 12.46 29.57 15.67
C SER A 967 11.65 28.39 16.25
N SER A 968 11.42 28.37 17.56
CA SER A 968 10.54 27.37 18.23
C SER A 968 9.14 27.27 17.62
N ASN A 969 8.73 28.30 16.88
CA ASN A 969 7.45 28.40 16.19
C ASN A 969 7.45 27.69 14.82
N TYR A 970 8.62 27.34 14.27
CA TYR A 970 8.79 26.77 12.93
C TYR A 970 9.38 25.36 12.99
N GLN A 971 8.72 24.40 12.35
CA GLN A 971 9.14 23.00 12.26
C GLN A 971 9.57 22.67 10.83
N SER A 972 10.78 22.15 10.64
CA SER A 972 11.14 21.55 9.35
C SER A 972 10.34 20.26 9.13
N LEU A 973 9.76 20.13 7.94
CA LEU A 973 9.13 18.91 7.45
C LEU A 973 10.06 18.12 6.51
N GLY A 974 11.20 18.70 6.12
CA GLY A 974 12.23 18.06 5.32
C GLY A 974 12.07 18.30 3.82
N CYS A 975 12.61 17.37 3.03
CA CYS A 975 12.70 17.52 1.58
C CYS A 975 11.48 16.93 0.86
N TYR A 976 10.82 17.76 0.04
CA TYR A 976 9.69 17.38 -0.79
C TYR A 976 10.10 17.42 -2.26
N ALA A 977 9.57 16.49 -3.05
CA ALA A 977 9.60 16.61 -4.51
C ALA A 977 8.79 17.84 -4.94
N ASP A 978 9.30 18.59 -5.91
CA ASP A 978 8.55 19.62 -6.62
C ASP A 978 8.46 19.28 -8.12
N SER A 979 7.60 19.96 -8.88
CA SER A 979 7.33 19.62 -10.28
C SER A 979 6.88 20.81 -11.12
N ASN A 980 6.58 20.55 -12.41
CA ASN A 980 5.93 21.50 -13.32
C ASN A 980 4.61 22.07 -12.75
N SER A 981 3.96 21.36 -11.82
CA SER A 981 2.93 21.91 -10.93
C SER A 981 3.54 22.11 -9.54
N ARG A 982 3.70 23.37 -9.13
CA ARG A 982 4.45 23.75 -7.91
C ARG A 982 3.78 23.25 -6.63
N THR A 983 4.58 22.66 -5.75
CA THR A 983 4.14 21.99 -4.51
C THR A 983 3.82 22.97 -3.37
N LEU A 984 4.32 24.20 -3.47
CA LEU A 984 3.86 25.37 -2.71
C LEU A 984 3.59 26.50 -3.71
N ASN A 985 2.32 26.86 -3.91
CA ASN A 985 1.86 27.60 -5.09
C ASN A 985 1.19 28.96 -4.82
N ALA A 986 1.01 29.38 -3.56
CA ALA A 986 0.18 30.55 -3.23
C ALA A 986 0.93 31.90 -3.30
N ALA A 987 2.21 31.92 -2.93
CA ALA A 987 3.09 33.07 -3.10
C ALA A 987 4.55 32.63 -3.20
N SER A 988 5.41 33.47 -3.78
CA SER A 988 6.86 33.22 -3.83
C SER A 988 7.67 34.51 -3.72
N THR A 989 8.99 34.37 -3.62
CA THR A 989 9.99 35.44 -3.78
C THR A 989 11.36 34.81 -4.06
N THR A 990 12.31 35.59 -4.59
CA THR A 990 13.72 35.18 -4.67
C THR A 990 14.61 36.17 -3.94
N SER A 991 15.65 35.68 -3.26
CA SER A 991 16.50 36.47 -2.39
C SER A 991 17.96 36.03 -2.45
N LYS A 992 18.88 37.01 -2.47
CA LYS A 992 20.32 36.78 -2.30
C LYS A 992 20.72 36.52 -0.83
N SER A 993 19.75 36.50 0.08
CA SER A 993 19.92 36.17 1.50
C SER A 993 18.81 35.22 1.98
N ASN A 994 18.45 34.26 1.12
CA ASN A 994 17.42 33.27 1.40
C ASN A 994 17.93 32.22 2.41
N THR A 995 17.09 31.82 3.36
CA THR A 995 17.28 30.67 4.27
C THR A 995 15.90 30.10 4.64
N PRO A 996 15.78 28.85 5.13
CA PRO A 996 14.52 28.33 5.65
C PRO A 996 13.86 29.26 6.70
N ALA A 997 14.66 29.90 7.56
CA ALA A 997 14.16 30.84 8.56
C ALA A 997 13.67 32.17 7.95
N SER A 998 14.37 32.76 6.98
CA SER A 998 13.90 33.99 6.32
C SER A 998 12.72 33.74 5.38
N CYS A 999 12.66 32.56 4.75
CA CYS A 999 11.53 32.12 3.95
C CYS A 999 10.28 31.84 4.82
N ALA A 1000 10.42 31.13 5.95
CA ALA A 1000 9.34 30.97 6.93
C ALA A 1000 8.81 32.33 7.43
N ALA A 1001 9.70 33.25 7.82
CA ALA A 1001 9.30 34.60 8.22
C ALA A 1001 8.58 35.38 7.09
N TYR A 1002 9.00 35.24 5.83
CA TYR A 1002 8.30 35.86 4.69
C TYR A 1002 6.90 35.29 4.49
N CYS A 1003 6.73 33.97 4.56
CA CYS A 1003 5.44 33.31 4.38
C CYS A 1003 4.48 33.60 5.55
N SER A 1004 4.92 33.49 6.81
CA SER A 1004 4.09 33.78 7.98
C SER A 1004 3.68 35.26 8.07
N ASN A 1005 4.56 36.20 7.71
CA ASN A 1005 4.19 37.62 7.58
C ASN A 1005 3.15 37.90 6.47
N LYS A 1006 2.96 36.96 5.54
CA LYS A 1006 1.89 36.98 4.53
C LYS A 1006 0.70 36.07 4.87
N GLY A 1007 0.67 35.49 6.08
CA GLY A 1007 -0.42 34.64 6.54
C GLY A 1007 -0.40 33.21 5.98
N TYR A 1008 0.76 32.70 5.54
CA TYR A 1008 0.91 31.34 5.01
C TYR A 1008 1.51 30.35 6.01
N ARG A 1009 0.87 29.18 6.16
CA ARG A 1009 1.25 28.10 7.11
C ARG A 1009 2.55 27.39 6.74
N TYR A 1010 2.81 27.21 5.45
CA TYR A 1010 3.97 26.50 4.92
C TYR A 1010 4.86 27.43 4.13
N SER A 1011 6.16 27.26 4.33
CA SER A 1011 7.21 27.82 3.48
C SER A 1011 8.08 26.69 2.91
N GLY A 1012 8.73 26.93 1.79
CA GLY A 1012 9.67 25.99 1.20
C GLY A 1012 10.72 26.71 0.40
N THR A 1013 11.96 26.30 0.57
CA THR A 1013 13.10 26.89 -0.14
C THR A 1013 13.52 25.99 -1.29
N GLU A 1014 13.72 26.59 -2.47
CA GLU A 1014 14.24 25.91 -3.67
C GLU A 1014 15.52 26.59 -4.17
N TYR A 1015 16.29 25.84 -4.95
CA TYR A 1015 17.36 26.32 -5.83
C TYR A 1015 18.35 27.34 -5.20
N SER A 1016 18.71 27.16 -3.92
CA SER A 1016 19.50 28.09 -3.10
C SER A 1016 18.83 29.42 -2.74
N ASN A 1017 18.17 30.09 -3.70
CA ASN A 1017 17.74 31.49 -3.59
C ASN A 1017 16.23 31.71 -3.61
N GLU A 1018 15.43 30.67 -3.86
CA GLU A 1018 13.98 30.79 -4.06
C GLU A 1018 13.21 30.40 -2.78
N CYS A 1019 12.09 31.07 -2.57
CA CYS A 1019 11.18 30.85 -1.45
C CYS A 1019 9.74 30.80 -1.95
N TYR A 1020 9.02 29.76 -1.55
CA TYR A 1020 7.64 29.48 -1.91
C TYR A 1020 6.79 29.33 -0.65
N CYS A 1021 5.53 29.74 -0.73
CA CYS A 1021 4.57 29.79 0.38
C CYS A 1021 3.25 29.14 0.00
N SER A 1022 2.58 28.50 0.95
CA SER A 1022 1.19 28.06 0.82
C SER A 1022 0.53 27.84 2.18
N ASN A 1023 -0.80 27.70 2.21
CA ASN A 1023 -1.50 27.11 3.35
C ASN A 1023 -1.62 25.58 3.26
N TYR A 1024 -1.21 25.00 2.12
CA TYR A 1024 -1.31 23.57 1.82
C TYR A 1024 -0.10 23.10 1.01
N ILE A 1025 0.43 21.92 1.33
CA ILE A 1025 1.37 21.22 0.46
C ILE A 1025 0.52 20.54 -0.63
N VAL A 1026 0.67 20.99 -1.87
CA VAL A 1026 -0.19 20.56 -3.00
C VAL A 1026 0.59 19.66 -3.95
N ASN A 1027 -0.11 18.76 -4.65
CA ASN A 1027 0.48 17.58 -5.32
C ASN A 1027 1.22 16.66 -4.33
N ALA A 1028 0.70 15.46 -4.11
CA ALA A 1028 1.37 14.46 -3.26
C ALA A 1028 2.59 13.87 -3.98
N GLY A 1029 3.72 14.59 -3.96
CA GLY A 1029 5.04 14.02 -4.25
C GLY A 1029 5.23 12.80 -3.36
N ALA A 1030 5.35 11.62 -3.99
CA ALA A 1030 5.00 10.37 -3.32
C ALA A 1030 5.84 10.10 -2.06
N THR A 1031 5.13 9.83 -0.96
CA THR A 1031 5.65 9.56 0.40
C THR A 1031 6.36 10.74 1.09
N SER A 1032 5.68 11.30 2.11
CA SER A 1032 6.35 11.69 3.34
C SER A 1032 6.81 10.41 4.08
N GLY A 1033 7.87 9.75 3.59
CA GLY A 1033 8.23 8.41 4.08
C GLY A 1033 9.62 7.86 3.75
N SER A 1034 10.29 8.26 2.65
CA SER A 1034 11.59 7.65 2.28
C SER A 1034 12.69 8.65 1.90
N GLY A 1035 13.54 8.98 2.87
CA GLY A 1035 14.90 9.53 2.65
C GLY A 1035 15.01 11.04 2.40
N GLN A 1036 15.95 11.68 3.09
CA GLN A 1036 16.27 13.12 2.91
C GLN A 1036 17.25 13.31 1.74
N SER A 1037 16.83 13.09 0.49
CA SER A 1037 17.70 13.26 -0.69
C SER A 1037 17.18 14.29 -1.70
N GLY A 1038 18.10 15.09 -2.25
CA GLY A 1038 17.83 16.11 -3.27
C GLY A 1038 17.78 17.55 -2.75
N CYS A 1039 17.52 17.79 -1.46
CA CYS A 1039 17.59 19.14 -0.87
C CYS A 1039 19.01 19.50 -0.42
N THR A 1040 19.95 19.50 -1.36
CA THR A 1040 21.40 19.62 -1.09
C THR A 1040 22.02 20.96 -1.52
N MET A 1041 21.24 21.87 -2.12
CA MET A 1041 21.75 23.19 -2.52
C MET A 1041 21.89 24.11 -1.31
N ALA A 1042 23.09 24.66 -1.09
CA ALA A 1042 23.39 25.56 0.01
C ALA A 1042 22.64 26.90 -0.13
N CYS A 1043 22.07 27.43 0.95
CA CYS A 1043 21.30 28.67 0.94
C CYS A 1043 22.15 29.90 0.60
N THR A 1044 21.58 30.87 -0.12
CA THR A 1044 22.29 32.12 -0.44
C THR A 1044 22.53 33.03 0.77
N GLY A 1045 21.68 32.96 1.80
CA GLY A 1045 21.85 33.72 3.04
C GLY A 1045 22.73 33.06 4.10
N ASP A 1046 22.94 31.74 4.02
CA ASP A 1046 23.77 30.98 4.95
C ASP A 1046 24.16 29.64 4.30
N SER A 1047 25.41 29.52 3.84
CA SER A 1047 25.87 28.32 3.13
C SER A 1047 25.98 27.06 4.01
N SER A 1048 25.74 27.17 5.33
CA SER A 1048 25.59 26.02 6.23
C SER A 1048 24.18 25.41 6.25
N GLN A 1049 23.20 26.08 5.63
CA GLN A 1049 21.80 25.66 5.57
C GLN A 1049 21.42 25.15 4.16
N SER A 1050 20.50 24.18 4.09
CA SER A 1050 19.97 23.65 2.82
C SER A 1050 18.74 24.42 2.35
N CYS A 1051 18.76 24.87 1.09
CA CYS A 1051 17.66 25.58 0.42
C CYS A 1051 17.20 24.80 -0.82
N GLY A 1052 16.66 23.60 -0.57
CA GLY A 1052 16.11 22.74 -1.62
C GLY A 1052 17.15 22.23 -2.61
N GLY A 1053 16.71 22.02 -3.85
CA GLY A 1053 17.50 21.56 -4.98
C GLY A 1053 16.67 21.59 -6.28
N PRO A 1054 17.17 21.04 -7.40
CA PRO A 1054 16.41 21.00 -8.64
C PRO A 1054 15.16 20.11 -8.48
N ASN A 1055 13.96 20.70 -8.65
CA ASN A 1055 12.67 20.03 -8.41
C ASN A 1055 12.54 19.50 -6.97
N ARG A 1056 13.03 20.27 -5.98
CA ARG A 1056 13.12 19.85 -4.57
C ARG A 1056 12.97 21.03 -3.60
N LEU A 1057 11.88 21.07 -2.84
CA LEU A 1057 11.65 22.07 -1.79
C LEU A 1057 12.11 21.54 -0.42
N ASN A 1058 12.92 22.31 0.31
CA ASN A 1058 13.11 22.10 1.75
C ASN A 1058 11.99 22.84 2.50
N VAL A 1059 11.00 22.11 3.00
CA VAL A 1059 9.71 22.62 3.50
C VAL A 1059 9.72 22.79 5.03
N VAL A 1060 9.12 23.89 5.48
CA VAL A 1060 8.97 24.28 6.88
C VAL A 1060 7.50 24.66 7.13
N GLN A 1061 6.97 24.23 8.27
CA GLN A 1061 5.65 24.58 8.79
C GLN A 1061 5.77 25.61 9.92
N ASP A 1062 4.89 26.60 9.94
CA ASP A 1062 4.61 27.41 11.12
C ASP A 1062 3.58 26.71 12.02
N ASN A 1063 4.00 26.39 13.24
CA ASN A 1063 3.22 25.71 14.26
C ASN A 1063 2.42 26.67 15.15
N ASN A 1064 2.72 27.97 15.09
CA ASN A 1064 1.92 29.02 15.73
C ASN A 1064 0.98 29.72 14.72
N TRP A 1065 1.00 29.30 13.45
CA TRP A 1065 0.08 29.80 12.43
C TRP A 1065 -1.36 29.61 12.88
N GLN A 1066 -2.13 30.69 12.78
CA GLN A 1066 -3.58 30.70 12.95
C GLN A 1066 -4.17 31.25 11.67
N GLN A 1067 -5.22 30.61 11.18
CA GLN A 1067 -5.88 31.02 9.95
C GLN A 1067 -6.38 32.47 10.09
N SER A 1068 -5.85 33.37 9.25
CA SER A 1068 -6.15 34.82 9.30
C SER A 1068 -7.22 35.25 8.29
N LEU A 1069 -7.54 34.37 7.34
CA LEU A 1069 -8.50 34.59 6.26
C LEU A 1069 -9.44 33.38 6.18
N PHE A 1070 -10.75 33.61 6.23
CA PHE A 1070 -11.78 32.57 6.28
C PHE A 1070 -12.83 32.75 5.17
N THR A 1071 -13.28 31.68 4.53
CA THR A 1071 -14.49 31.73 3.70
C THR A 1071 -15.74 31.52 4.55
N VAL A 1072 -16.73 32.40 4.38
CA VAL A 1072 -18.03 32.29 5.06
C VAL A 1072 -18.78 31.08 4.50
N GLN A 1073 -18.89 30.00 5.28
CA GLN A 1073 -19.53 28.78 4.80
C GLN A 1073 -21.06 28.90 4.67
N SER A 1074 -21.69 29.76 5.48
CA SER A 1074 -23.12 30.08 5.36
C SER A 1074 -23.48 31.41 6.03
N ARG A 1075 -24.59 32.01 5.59
CA ARG A 1075 -25.20 33.20 6.20
C ARG A 1075 -26.73 33.11 6.07
N GLY A 1076 -27.39 32.63 7.12
CA GLY A 1076 -28.83 32.33 7.09
C GLY A 1076 -29.16 31.32 5.99
N LYS A 1077 -29.99 31.72 5.03
CA LYS A 1077 -30.40 30.89 3.88
C LYS A 1077 -29.32 30.73 2.81
N TRP A 1078 -28.29 31.56 2.80
CA TRP A 1078 -27.19 31.43 1.83
C TRP A 1078 -26.15 30.42 2.31
N ARG A 1079 -25.73 29.52 1.42
CA ARG A 1079 -24.66 28.53 1.63
C ARG A 1079 -23.56 28.73 0.58
N TYR A 1080 -22.30 28.68 0.99
CA TYR A 1080 -21.17 28.63 0.06
C TYR A 1080 -21.21 27.34 -0.77
N GLN A 1081 -21.02 27.48 -2.09
CA GLN A 1081 -21.14 26.41 -3.07
C GLN A 1081 -19.78 26.02 -3.65
N ASP A 1082 -19.06 26.96 -4.26
CA ASP A 1082 -17.76 26.68 -4.88
C ASP A 1082 -16.90 27.96 -5.10
N CYS A 1083 -15.62 27.77 -5.41
CA CYS A 1083 -14.75 28.80 -5.98
C CYS A 1083 -14.65 28.53 -7.49
N VAL A 1084 -15.15 29.43 -8.32
CA VAL A 1084 -15.35 29.20 -9.76
C VAL A 1084 -14.55 30.21 -10.59
N THR A 1085 -14.13 29.83 -11.79
CA THR A 1085 -13.53 30.81 -12.73
C THR A 1085 -14.62 31.70 -13.29
N ASP A 1086 -14.50 33.02 -13.13
CA ASP A 1086 -15.39 33.96 -13.80
C ASP A 1086 -14.65 34.61 -14.97
N THR A 1087 -15.05 34.25 -16.20
CA THR A 1087 -14.52 34.87 -17.40
C THR A 1087 -15.51 35.94 -17.87
N VAL A 1088 -15.01 37.13 -18.22
CA VAL A 1088 -15.87 38.30 -18.47
C VAL A 1088 -16.81 38.19 -19.70
N SER A 1089 -16.79 37.06 -20.43
CA SER A 1089 -17.66 36.78 -21.57
C SER A 1089 -17.77 35.26 -21.85
N PRO A 1090 -18.85 34.57 -21.43
CA PRO A 1090 -19.96 35.03 -20.58
C PRO A 1090 -19.65 34.86 -19.09
N ARG A 1091 -20.00 35.87 -18.26
CA ARG A 1091 -19.86 35.75 -16.80
C ARG A 1091 -20.77 34.69 -16.19
N THR A 1092 -20.25 34.03 -15.17
CA THR A 1092 -20.93 33.02 -14.35
C THR A 1092 -22.11 33.62 -13.59
N LEU A 1093 -21.97 34.86 -13.10
CA LEU A 1093 -23.06 35.62 -12.48
C LEU A 1093 -23.32 36.91 -13.27
N ASN A 1094 -24.49 36.99 -13.91
CA ASN A 1094 -24.79 37.99 -14.93
C ASN A 1094 -25.47 39.28 -14.42
N VAL A 1095 -25.90 39.32 -13.16
CA VAL A 1095 -26.47 40.50 -12.51
C VAL A 1095 -25.38 41.20 -11.68
N THR A 1096 -24.85 42.31 -12.18
CA THR A 1096 -23.93 43.18 -11.42
C THR A 1096 -24.67 43.91 -10.30
N LEU A 1097 -24.08 43.92 -9.10
CA LEU A 1097 -24.64 44.53 -7.91
C LEU A 1097 -23.72 45.65 -7.40
N SER A 1098 -24.30 46.82 -7.11
CA SER A 1098 -23.55 48.03 -6.74
C SER A 1098 -22.76 47.84 -5.44
N GLY A 1099 -21.44 47.69 -5.55
CA GLY A 1099 -20.53 47.68 -4.41
C GLY A 1099 -20.17 49.09 -3.96
N GLY A 1100 -20.29 49.36 -2.66
CA GLY A 1100 -19.58 50.48 -2.04
C GLY A 1100 -18.11 50.15 -1.82
N SER A 1101 -17.29 51.14 -1.45
CA SER A 1101 -15.85 51.02 -1.21
C SER A 1101 -15.44 50.18 0.01
N SER A 1102 -16.37 49.45 0.62
CA SER A 1102 -16.19 48.62 1.82
C SER A 1102 -17.21 47.48 1.79
N ASN A 1103 -16.96 46.48 0.94
CA ASN A 1103 -17.91 45.40 0.65
C ASN A 1103 -17.52 44.10 1.38
N THR A 1104 -18.52 43.29 1.74
CA THR A 1104 -18.36 42.03 2.49
C THR A 1104 -19.25 40.95 1.91
N VAL A 1105 -18.96 39.68 2.21
CA VAL A 1105 -19.89 38.56 1.90
C VAL A 1105 -21.29 38.88 2.43
N SER A 1106 -21.38 39.42 3.66
CA SER A 1106 -22.67 39.77 4.27
C SER A 1106 -23.44 40.86 3.54
N SER A 1107 -22.79 41.91 3.02
CA SER A 1107 -23.47 42.95 2.25
C SER A 1107 -23.85 42.46 0.85
N CYS A 1108 -23.00 41.64 0.21
CA CYS A 1108 -23.29 41.10 -1.10
C CYS A 1108 -24.47 40.12 -1.08
N LEU A 1109 -24.48 39.14 -0.17
CA LEU A 1109 -25.59 38.19 -0.02
C LEU A 1109 -26.92 38.89 0.28
N ALA A 1110 -26.91 39.96 1.08
CA ALA A 1110 -28.10 40.77 1.33
C ALA A 1110 -28.62 41.50 0.08
N ASN A 1111 -27.73 41.99 -0.79
CA ASN A 1111 -28.10 42.63 -2.06
C ASN A 1111 -28.67 41.64 -3.09
N CYS A 1112 -28.20 40.39 -3.09
CA CYS A 1112 -28.79 39.30 -3.88
C CYS A 1112 -30.18 38.90 -3.38
N GLU A 1113 -30.34 38.77 -2.06
CA GLU A 1113 -31.60 38.43 -1.40
C GLU A 1113 -32.66 39.52 -1.62
N ALA A 1114 -32.28 40.80 -1.51
CA ALA A 1114 -33.14 41.96 -1.83
C ALA A 1114 -33.57 42.04 -3.31
N LYS A 1115 -33.01 41.20 -4.19
CA LYS A 1115 -33.38 41.05 -5.61
C LYS A 1115 -33.97 39.68 -5.95
N ASN A 1116 -34.19 38.81 -4.96
CA ASN A 1116 -34.65 37.43 -5.12
C ASN A 1116 -33.77 36.58 -6.06
N LEU A 1117 -32.45 36.83 -6.08
CA LEU A 1117 -31.52 36.01 -6.87
C LEU A 1117 -31.29 34.65 -6.18
N THR A 1118 -31.14 33.59 -6.97
CA THR A 1118 -30.87 32.23 -6.49
C THR A 1118 -29.39 32.04 -6.15
N TYR A 1119 -28.52 32.64 -6.96
CA TYR A 1119 -27.08 32.57 -6.86
C TYR A 1119 -26.48 33.95 -6.61
N CYS A 1120 -25.42 33.98 -5.82
CA CYS A 1120 -24.74 35.19 -5.42
C CYS A 1120 -23.24 34.94 -5.28
N GLY A 1121 -22.41 35.97 -5.40
CA GLY A 1121 -20.99 35.80 -5.24
C GLY A 1121 -20.18 37.07 -5.39
N MET A 1122 -18.89 36.96 -5.12
CA MET A 1122 -17.96 38.09 -5.23
C MET A 1122 -16.67 37.74 -5.94
N GLU A 1123 -16.22 38.70 -6.75
CA GLU A 1123 -14.95 38.71 -7.49
C GLU A 1123 -13.98 39.72 -6.86
N TYR A 1124 -12.67 39.53 -7.06
CA TYR A 1124 -11.62 40.36 -6.47
C TYR A 1124 -11.83 40.57 -4.95
N SER A 1125 -11.61 41.80 -4.44
CA SER A 1125 -11.75 42.16 -3.02
C SER A 1125 -13.10 42.81 -2.66
N GLY A 1126 -14.12 42.76 -3.52
CA GLY A 1126 -15.41 43.36 -3.18
C GLY A 1126 -16.38 43.67 -4.32
N GLU A 1127 -16.13 43.19 -5.54
CA GLU A 1127 -17.15 43.26 -6.58
C GLU A 1127 -18.22 42.21 -6.30
N CYS A 1128 -19.50 42.56 -6.47
CA CYS A 1128 -20.63 41.72 -6.07
C CYS A 1128 -21.52 41.42 -7.29
N TYR A 1129 -21.86 40.15 -7.46
CA TYR A 1129 -22.59 39.62 -8.60
C TYR A 1129 -23.64 38.60 -8.15
N GLY A 1130 -24.66 38.37 -8.96
CA GLY A 1130 -25.66 37.32 -8.72
C GLY A 1130 -26.33 36.84 -10.01
N ALA A 1131 -27.20 35.83 -9.90
CA ALA A 1131 -28.00 35.29 -11.00
C ALA A 1131 -29.25 34.55 -10.49
N PHE A 1132 -30.27 34.43 -11.34
CA PHE A 1132 -31.42 33.53 -11.08
C PHE A 1132 -31.09 32.06 -11.41
N THR A 1133 -30.19 31.84 -12.37
CA THR A 1133 -29.75 30.54 -12.87
C THR A 1133 -28.28 30.62 -13.25
N LEU A 1134 -27.51 29.56 -12.98
CA LEU A 1134 -26.14 29.44 -13.49
C LEU A 1134 -26.13 29.10 -14.99
N PRO A 1135 -25.03 29.39 -15.73
CA PRO A 1135 -24.78 28.83 -17.05
C PRO A 1135 -24.78 27.29 -17.05
N SER A 1136 -24.99 26.68 -18.22
CA SER A 1136 -24.93 25.22 -18.40
C SER A 1136 -23.56 24.59 -18.10
N THR A 1137 -22.51 25.40 -18.08
CA THR A 1137 -21.15 25.03 -17.71
C THR A 1137 -20.60 26.07 -16.75
N VAL A 1138 -20.39 25.70 -15.49
CA VAL A 1138 -19.66 26.51 -14.50
C VAL A 1138 -18.36 25.80 -14.17
N THR A 1139 -17.24 26.44 -14.52
CA THR A 1139 -15.92 25.84 -14.34
C THR A 1139 -15.41 26.12 -12.93
N SER A 1140 -15.37 25.08 -12.11
CA SER A 1140 -14.68 25.08 -10.82
C SER A 1140 -13.22 25.53 -10.98
N ALA A 1141 -12.77 26.46 -10.13
CA ALA A 1141 -11.38 26.91 -10.10
C ALA A 1141 -10.43 25.73 -9.85
N ALA A 1142 -9.36 25.63 -10.65
CA ALA A 1142 -8.52 24.44 -10.77
C ALA A 1142 -8.08 23.89 -9.40
N SER A 1143 -8.38 22.62 -9.14
CA SER A 1143 -8.20 21.99 -7.83
C SER A 1143 -6.73 21.70 -7.53
N ALA A 1144 -6.11 22.51 -6.68
CA ALA A 1144 -4.77 22.27 -6.12
C ALA A 1144 -4.78 21.16 -5.04
N GLY A 1145 -5.44 20.03 -5.31
CA GLY A 1145 -5.59 18.90 -4.38
C GLY A 1145 -6.42 19.18 -3.11
N SER A 1146 -7.07 20.34 -3.01
CA SER A 1146 -7.81 20.79 -1.81
C SER A 1146 -9.22 21.26 -2.16
N ASN A 1147 -10.17 20.99 -1.27
CA ASN A 1147 -11.55 21.48 -1.34
C ASN A 1147 -11.73 22.89 -0.75
N ASP A 1148 -10.67 23.49 -0.19
CA ASP A 1148 -10.72 24.84 0.36
C ASP A 1148 -10.82 25.91 -0.76
N PRO A 1149 -11.82 26.82 -0.75
CA PRO A 1149 -11.86 28.01 -1.59
C PRO A 1149 -10.55 28.82 -1.66
N ILE A 1150 -9.86 28.99 -0.53
CA ILE A 1150 -8.68 29.85 -0.43
C ILE A 1150 -7.49 29.16 -1.12
N ALA A 1151 -7.33 27.85 -0.95
CA ALA A 1151 -6.40 27.01 -1.71
C ALA A 1151 -6.65 26.99 -3.23
N ARG A 1152 -7.88 27.25 -3.66
CA ARG A 1152 -8.32 27.30 -5.07
C ARG A 1152 -8.34 28.71 -5.66
N GLY A 1153 -7.77 29.69 -4.95
CA GLY A 1153 -7.52 31.05 -5.46
C GLY A 1153 -8.60 32.08 -5.14
N CYS A 1154 -9.70 31.70 -4.48
CA CYS A 1154 -10.63 32.64 -3.87
C CYS A 1154 -10.07 33.13 -2.53
N ASN A 1155 -9.00 33.93 -2.61
CA ASN A 1155 -8.12 34.28 -1.49
C ASN A 1155 -7.88 35.80 -1.32
N MET A 1156 -8.58 36.65 -2.07
CA MET A 1156 -8.52 38.11 -1.86
C MET A 1156 -9.28 38.49 -0.58
N PRO A 1157 -8.68 39.24 0.36
CA PRO A 1157 -9.42 39.77 1.51
C PRO A 1157 -10.52 40.74 1.08
N CYS A 1158 -11.68 40.67 1.73
CA CYS A 1158 -12.77 41.59 1.44
C CYS A 1158 -12.48 43.02 1.91
N SER A 1159 -12.79 44.00 1.07
CA SER A 1159 -12.59 45.45 1.29
C SER A 1159 -13.26 45.99 2.54
N GLY A 1160 -14.41 45.43 2.94
CA GLY A 1160 -15.09 45.74 4.20
C GLY A 1160 -14.82 44.74 5.35
N ASN A 1161 -14.05 43.67 5.11
CA ASN A 1161 -13.60 42.75 6.16
C ASN A 1161 -12.35 41.96 5.72
N SER A 1162 -11.18 42.38 6.16
CA SER A 1162 -9.90 41.78 5.79
C SER A 1162 -9.64 40.38 6.37
N THR A 1163 -10.49 39.86 7.25
CA THR A 1163 -10.40 38.46 7.74
C THR A 1163 -11.28 37.49 6.96
N VAL A 1164 -12.05 37.97 5.97
CA VAL A 1164 -12.93 37.14 5.14
C VAL A 1164 -12.47 37.11 3.69
N ALA A 1165 -12.45 35.90 3.12
CA ALA A 1165 -12.18 35.68 1.70
C ALA A 1165 -13.34 36.15 0.82
N CYS A 1166 -13.02 37.06 -0.09
CA CYS A 1166 -13.78 37.37 -1.30
C CYS A 1166 -13.26 36.45 -2.44
N GLY A 1167 -13.41 36.85 -3.71
CA GLY A 1167 -12.96 36.07 -4.86
C GLY A 1167 -11.44 36.09 -5.07
N GLY A 1168 -11.03 36.01 -6.33
CA GLY A 1168 -9.66 36.14 -6.80
C GLY A 1168 -9.61 36.91 -8.11
N SER A 1169 -8.47 36.88 -8.80
CA SER A 1169 -8.38 37.44 -10.16
C SER A 1169 -9.01 36.50 -11.17
N ALA A 1170 -10.11 36.91 -11.82
CA ALA A 1170 -10.96 36.05 -12.65
C ALA A 1170 -11.50 34.81 -11.90
N LEU A 1171 -11.68 34.92 -10.58
CA LEU A 1171 -12.22 33.87 -9.71
C LEU A 1171 -13.29 34.45 -8.79
N LEU A 1172 -14.40 33.73 -8.64
CA LEU A 1172 -15.57 34.17 -7.89
C LEU A 1172 -15.93 33.16 -6.80
N THR A 1173 -16.22 33.68 -5.60
CA THR A 1173 -16.82 32.89 -4.52
C THR A 1173 -18.32 32.74 -4.78
N LEU A 1174 -18.79 31.53 -5.06
CA LEU A 1174 -20.17 31.23 -5.40
C LEU A 1174 -20.99 30.75 -4.18
N TYR A 1175 -22.20 31.26 -4.05
CA TYR A 1175 -23.18 30.95 -3.02
C TYR A 1175 -24.55 30.66 -3.63
N ASN A 1176 -25.29 29.73 -3.01
CA ASN A 1176 -26.66 29.37 -3.39
C ASN A 1176 -27.65 29.67 -2.25
N PHE A 1177 -28.88 30.03 -2.59
CA PHE A 1177 -29.96 30.31 -1.66
C PHE A 1177 -30.81 29.07 -1.38
N ASP A 1178 -30.79 28.61 -0.13
CA ASP A 1178 -31.59 27.48 0.36
C ASP A 1178 -32.80 28.00 1.15
N SER A 1179 -33.97 27.93 0.52
CA SER A 1179 -35.23 28.42 1.10
C SER A 1179 -35.66 27.68 2.37
N SER A 1180 -35.12 26.47 2.64
CA SER A 1180 -35.55 25.59 3.72
C SER A 1180 -34.87 25.83 5.07
N ARG A 1181 -33.77 26.59 5.10
CA ARG A 1181 -32.94 26.81 6.31
C ARG A 1181 -33.45 27.94 7.19
N ASP A 1182 -33.11 27.86 8.48
CA ASP A 1182 -33.27 28.96 9.44
C ASP A 1182 -32.01 29.85 9.53
N SER A 1183 -32.14 30.98 10.20
CA SER A 1183 -31.49 32.25 9.85
C SER A 1183 -30.13 32.50 10.49
N THR A 1184 -29.58 31.52 11.22
CA THR A 1184 -28.35 31.69 12.00
C THR A 1184 -27.09 31.63 11.13
N VAL A 1185 -26.10 32.48 11.45
CA VAL A 1185 -24.79 32.50 10.77
C VAL A 1185 -23.82 31.56 11.50
N THR A 1186 -23.36 30.51 10.83
CA THR A 1186 -22.35 29.59 11.38
C THR A 1186 -20.99 29.88 10.76
N ILE A 1187 -20.14 30.60 11.48
CA ILE A 1187 -18.70 30.69 11.20
C ILE A 1187 -18.03 29.53 11.94
N LEU A 1188 -17.71 28.45 11.22
CA LEU A 1188 -16.85 27.40 11.76
C LEU A 1188 -15.40 27.89 11.69
N GLN A 1189 -14.83 28.21 12.84
CA GLN A 1189 -13.39 28.41 12.96
C GLN A 1189 -12.70 27.04 12.90
N THR A 1190 -11.99 26.77 11.81
CA THR A 1190 -11.04 25.66 11.72
C THR A 1190 -9.76 26.05 12.46
N SER A 1191 -9.54 25.45 13.63
CA SER A 1191 -8.37 25.61 14.50
C SER A 1191 -7.25 24.63 14.13
#